data_AF-L0R9B8-F1
#
_entry.id   AF-L0R9B8-F1
#
_cell.length_a   1.000
_cell.length_b   1.000
_cell.length_c   1.000
_cell.angle_alpha   90.00
_cell.angle_beta   90.00
_cell.angle_gamma   90.00
#
_symmetry.space_group_name_H-M   'P 1'
#
loop_
_entity.id
_entity.type
_entity.pdbx_description
1 polymer ?
#
loop_
_entity_poly.entity_id
_entity_poly.type
_entity_poly.pdbx_seq_one_letter_code
_entity_poly.pdbx_strand_id
1 'polypeptide(L)'
;MAETPSSVRSAELRNIKVDTGVNNRDATLEFKITPDKMAAFISAYTPAEGSGKPLSLELMASELKRSGFEGKLDHDGAMFALKRAGEGKSIVNVALVRGSYPQDAIDGQILTDADLKFPVFPGMKFGVLSDAIPSATGTNLVGDEIPATDTHIPLALTVSPNGGCKLDRNSGTLISERYGLVQIENREISIQPLIKVSPDDMKVTAIIYPHDCHGMKYDLLSLEPALESMGISRPLQHVAGQAAIQAARDRKTPQKAVIVRGTEPVPGRDGRFEYANESLVATSIGTTGEDDRVDFKDRGVHPMVGPGDIIGKIHPPIEGKAGEDVYGRLTPPPGGNTFEIKPGDHVAPMPDGITYKATSTGIVHLENGELSIKDVLTTKGDIDYSTGNIKLEKGSVHVSGSIRDGFAVDVPDHIVVKDSIEGATVIAGGDIEVKGGLVMGGKGSIKAGKTVTAQFAANAHIECGDELIVAHEISNCLVRCKGPITAHGGKGVIQGGIITSNVGIEANELGSEIGVKTVISIAAKQTVNRDLVKERDELRARLLKINQAIGQGSNEAILESTSPAKRGQMEQILMLRGRIKIKLREIRKKLSQELEDYYRSLELLSIRVHRKVHPGVEIKIGGKTVLIGKPVSRIKFRFDADERTIIAVKF
;
A
#
# COMPACT_ATOMS: atom_id res chain seq x y z
N MET A 1 55.71 -97.55 36.62
CA MET A 1 56.60 -98.64 37.06
C MET A 1 57.80 -98.55 36.14
N ALA A 2 58.82 -97.77 36.51
CA ALA A 2 59.85 -98.12 37.48
C ALA A 2 60.76 -99.26 36.96
N GLU A 3 62.07 -99.00 37.12
CA GLU A 3 63.18 -99.95 37.12
C GLU A 3 63.99 -100.14 35.82
N THR A 4 65.05 -99.35 35.73
CA THR A 4 66.41 -99.80 35.38
C THR A 4 66.81 -101.02 36.24
N PRO A 5 67.72 -101.91 35.80
CA PRO A 5 69.16 -101.61 36.00
C PRO A 5 70.19 -102.30 35.07
N SER A 6 71.41 -101.74 35.08
CA SER A 6 72.78 -102.35 35.11
C SER A 6 73.14 -103.52 34.14
N SER A 7 74.38 -103.75 33.68
CA SER A 7 75.72 -103.49 34.22
C SER A 7 76.83 -103.70 33.15
N VAL A 8 77.81 -102.81 33.12
CA VAL A 8 79.29 -103.01 33.07
C VAL A 8 79.88 -104.30 32.45
N ARG A 9 80.77 -104.16 31.45
CA ARG A 9 82.15 -104.71 31.49
C ARG A 9 83.07 -104.13 30.40
N SER A 10 84.32 -103.98 30.81
CA SER A 10 85.45 -103.25 30.22
C SER A 10 86.47 -104.17 29.52
N ALA A 11 87.47 -103.53 28.90
CA ALA A 11 88.70 -104.04 28.24
C ALA A 11 88.54 -104.33 26.73
N GLU A 12 89.45 -103.95 25.81
CA GLU A 12 90.85 -103.56 25.93
C GLU A 12 91.31 -102.86 24.62
N LEU A 13 92.33 -102.01 24.71
CA LEU A 13 92.91 -101.21 23.63
C LEU A 13 93.77 -102.03 22.65
N ARG A 14 93.68 -101.74 21.34
CA ARG A 14 94.80 -101.82 20.40
C ARG A 14 94.78 -100.65 19.41
N ASN A 15 95.87 -99.88 19.41
CA ASN A 15 96.17 -98.78 18.51
C ASN A 15 96.48 -99.27 17.09
N ILE A 16 95.86 -98.64 16.08
CA ILE A 16 96.41 -98.49 14.73
C ILE A 16 96.11 -97.04 14.29
N LYS A 17 97.15 -96.31 13.89
CA LYS A 17 97.10 -94.96 13.31
C LYS A 17 97.37 -95.05 11.79
N VAL A 18 97.13 -93.95 11.07
CA VAL A 18 97.44 -93.63 9.65
C VAL A 18 96.25 -93.90 8.70
N ASP A 19 95.75 -93.01 7.82
CA ASP A 19 96.02 -91.61 7.43
C ASP A 19 94.71 -91.05 6.79
N THR A 20 94.38 -89.76 6.90
CA THR A 20 93.24 -89.15 6.18
C THR A 20 93.70 -87.94 5.38
N GLY A 21 93.80 -88.07 4.05
CA GLY A 21 93.94 -86.93 3.13
C GLY A 21 92.61 -86.18 2.99
N VAL A 22 92.54 -84.95 3.48
CA VAL A 22 91.35 -84.08 3.39
C VAL A 22 91.45 -83.24 2.11
N ASN A 23 90.49 -83.39 1.18
CA ASN A 23 90.30 -82.48 0.05
C ASN A 23 89.72 -81.16 0.57
N ASN A 24 90.39 -80.04 0.29
CA ASN A 24 89.93 -78.71 0.67
C ASN A 24 89.20 -78.06 -0.53
N ARG A 25 87.92 -77.68 -0.38
CA ARG A 25 87.13 -76.98 -1.43
C ARG A 25 86.43 -75.75 -0.85
N ASP A 26 86.46 -74.64 -1.58
CA ASP A 26 85.72 -73.43 -1.23
C ASP A 26 84.22 -73.62 -1.46
N ALA A 27 83.40 -72.82 -0.78
CA ALA A 27 81.96 -72.82 -1.03
C ALA A 27 81.65 -72.28 -2.44
N THR A 28 80.69 -72.87 -3.15
CA THR A 28 80.28 -72.40 -4.49
C THR A 28 78.78 -72.16 -4.57
N LEU A 29 78.40 -71.20 -5.42
CA LEU A 29 77.02 -70.84 -5.73
C LEU A 29 76.77 -70.97 -7.22
N GLU A 30 75.60 -71.49 -7.56
CA GLU A 30 75.03 -71.34 -8.89
C GLU A 30 73.79 -70.46 -8.80
N PHE A 31 73.49 -69.76 -9.90
CA PHE A 31 72.37 -68.83 -9.96
C PHE A 31 71.39 -69.19 -11.08
N LYS A 32 70.11 -68.97 -10.81
CA LYS A 32 69.05 -68.98 -11.81
C LYS A 32 68.41 -67.59 -11.88
N ILE A 33 68.28 -67.07 -13.09
CA ILE A 33 67.61 -65.80 -13.34
C ILE A 33 66.12 -66.06 -13.59
N THR A 34 65.28 -65.13 -13.18
CA THR A 34 63.88 -65.09 -13.59
C THR A 34 63.73 -64.91 -15.11
N PRO A 35 62.63 -65.38 -15.72
CA PRO A 35 62.39 -65.22 -17.16
C PRO A 35 62.38 -63.75 -17.63
N ASP A 36 61.92 -62.84 -16.77
CA ASP A 36 61.92 -61.38 -17.00
C ASP A 36 63.30 -60.72 -16.76
N LYS A 37 64.30 -61.52 -16.38
CA LYS A 37 65.65 -61.10 -16.03
C LYS A 37 65.73 -60.08 -14.88
N MET A 38 64.70 -59.95 -14.06
CA MET A 38 64.62 -58.97 -12.97
C MET A 38 65.25 -59.42 -11.66
N ALA A 39 65.48 -60.71 -11.46
CA ALA A 39 66.09 -61.21 -10.24
C ALA A 39 66.95 -62.45 -10.49
N ALA A 40 68.07 -62.55 -9.79
CA ALA A 40 68.96 -63.70 -9.77
C ALA A 40 68.86 -64.38 -8.40
N PHE A 41 68.49 -65.65 -8.42
CA PHE A 41 68.28 -66.49 -7.24
C PHE A 41 69.37 -67.55 -7.14
N ILE A 42 69.77 -67.93 -5.92
CA ILE A 42 70.65 -69.09 -5.71
C ILE A 42 69.92 -70.35 -6.19
N SER A 43 70.44 -71.05 -7.19
CA SER A 43 69.88 -72.32 -7.70
C SER A 43 70.52 -73.54 -7.06
N ALA A 44 71.80 -73.45 -6.73
CA ALA A 44 72.52 -74.50 -6.02
C ALA A 44 73.57 -73.87 -5.09
N TYR A 45 73.84 -74.55 -3.98
CA TYR A 45 74.86 -74.15 -3.02
C TYR A 45 75.65 -75.39 -2.59
N THR A 46 76.97 -75.33 -2.76
CA THR A 46 77.88 -76.35 -2.27
C THR A 46 78.69 -75.77 -1.10
N PRO A 47 78.57 -76.30 0.12
CA PRO A 47 79.36 -75.84 1.26
C PRO A 47 80.86 -76.15 1.10
N ALA A 48 81.70 -75.35 1.78
CA ALA A 48 83.14 -75.56 1.84
C ALA A 48 83.50 -76.86 2.59
N GLU A 49 84.55 -77.56 2.16
CA GLU A 49 85.11 -78.73 2.84
C GLU A 49 86.57 -78.47 3.23
N GLY A 50 87.00 -79.01 4.37
CA GLY A 50 88.36 -78.88 4.88
C GLY A 50 88.73 -77.43 5.21
N SER A 51 89.85 -76.93 4.68
CA SER A 51 90.32 -75.55 4.86
C SER A 51 89.79 -74.56 3.80
N GLY A 52 88.78 -74.93 3.02
CA GLY A 52 88.20 -74.04 2.01
C GLY A 52 87.46 -72.84 2.61
N LYS A 53 87.37 -71.75 1.86
CA LYS A 53 86.71 -70.51 2.27
C LYS A 53 85.19 -70.73 2.41
N PRO A 54 84.59 -70.39 3.57
CA PRO A 54 83.15 -70.49 3.76
C PRO A 54 82.41 -69.43 2.94
N LEU A 55 81.08 -69.60 2.83
CA LEU A 55 80.20 -68.63 2.19
C LEU A 55 80.33 -67.26 2.88
N SER A 56 80.63 -66.22 2.12
CA SER A 56 80.77 -64.83 2.60
C SER A 56 80.14 -63.85 1.61
N LEU A 57 79.91 -62.59 2.02
CA LEU A 57 79.43 -61.53 1.11
C LEU A 57 80.40 -61.31 -0.06
N GLU A 58 81.70 -61.39 0.18
CA GLU A 58 82.74 -61.27 -0.85
C GLU A 58 82.67 -62.41 -1.86
N LEU A 59 82.41 -63.64 -1.40
CA LEU A 59 82.24 -64.82 -2.25
C LEU A 59 80.93 -64.73 -3.06
N MET A 60 79.83 -64.28 -2.45
CA MET A 60 78.59 -64.01 -3.18
C MET A 60 78.79 -62.97 -4.29
N ALA A 61 79.46 -61.86 -3.98
CA ALA A 61 79.73 -60.80 -4.93
C ALA A 61 80.67 -61.24 -6.07
N SER A 62 81.70 -62.05 -5.78
CA SER A 62 82.62 -62.55 -6.80
C SER A 62 81.97 -63.59 -7.73
N GLU A 63 81.13 -64.48 -7.19
CA GLU A 63 80.39 -65.48 -7.97
C GLU A 63 79.31 -64.85 -8.86
N LEU A 64 78.63 -63.80 -8.37
CA LEU A 64 77.70 -63.01 -9.19
C LEU A 64 78.41 -62.30 -10.35
N LYS A 65 79.58 -61.70 -10.09
CA LYS A 65 80.39 -61.04 -11.13
C LYS A 65 80.90 -62.03 -12.17
N ARG A 66 81.28 -63.24 -11.75
CA ARG A 66 81.69 -64.34 -12.64
C ARG A 66 80.53 -64.84 -13.51
N SER A 67 79.29 -64.71 -13.03
CA SER A 67 78.07 -65.10 -13.74
C SER A 67 77.56 -64.06 -14.73
N GLY A 68 78.22 -62.89 -14.83
CA GLY A 68 77.91 -61.85 -15.83
C GLY A 68 76.72 -60.95 -15.50
N PHE A 69 76.30 -60.86 -14.22
CA PHE A 69 75.20 -59.97 -13.81
C PHE A 69 75.70 -58.58 -13.43
N GLU A 70 75.02 -57.53 -13.91
CA GLU A 70 75.41 -56.13 -13.66
C GLU A 70 74.70 -55.47 -12.46
N GLY A 71 73.90 -56.22 -11.70
CA GLY A 71 73.17 -55.69 -10.55
C GLY A 71 73.97 -55.70 -9.23
N LYS A 72 73.64 -54.76 -8.34
CA LYS A 72 74.21 -54.72 -6.98
C LYS A 72 73.65 -55.85 -6.12
N LEU A 73 74.50 -56.44 -5.29
CA LEU A 73 74.12 -57.45 -4.31
C LEU A 73 72.99 -56.89 -3.40
N ASP A 74 71.84 -57.57 -3.39
CA ASP A 74 70.73 -57.34 -2.45
C ASP A 74 71.26 -57.67 -1.05
N HIS A 75 71.58 -56.63 -0.28
CA HIS A 75 72.26 -56.79 1.01
C HIS A 75 71.41 -57.59 2.00
N ASP A 76 70.10 -57.34 2.04
CA ASP A 76 69.17 -58.05 2.92
C ASP A 76 69.02 -59.52 2.49
N GLY A 77 68.91 -59.76 1.18
CA GLY A 77 68.90 -61.11 0.60
C GLY A 77 70.19 -61.88 0.90
N ALA A 78 71.34 -61.24 0.78
CA ALA A 78 72.65 -61.83 1.03
C ALA A 78 72.88 -62.15 2.51
N MET A 79 72.51 -61.24 3.42
CA MET A 79 72.58 -61.47 4.86
C MET A 79 71.62 -62.59 5.29
N PHE A 80 70.42 -62.66 4.70
CA PHE A 80 69.48 -63.75 4.91
C PHE A 80 70.05 -65.11 4.46
N ALA A 81 70.69 -65.16 3.30
CA ALA A 81 71.36 -66.36 2.79
C ALA A 81 72.51 -66.79 3.73
N LEU A 82 73.37 -65.88 4.18
CA LEU A 82 74.46 -66.20 5.10
C LEU A 82 73.97 -66.78 6.42
N LYS A 83 72.93 -66.18 7.02
CA LYS A 83 72.33 -66.68 8.26
C LYS A 83 71.78 -68.10 8.08
N ARG A 84 71.05 -68.36 7.01
CA ARG A 84 70.47 -69.69 6.74
C ARG A 84 71.52 -70.75 6.45
N ALA A 85 72.56 -70.41 5.70
CA ALA A 85 73.68 -71.32 5.44
C ALA A 85 74.41 -71.70 6.74
N GLY A 86 74.63 -70.75 7.64
CA GLY A 86 75.23 -70.99 8.95
C GLY A 86 74.38 -71.89 9.87
N GLU A 87 73.06 -71.90 9.66
CA GLU A 87 72.12 -72.79 10.36
C GLU A 87 71.95 -74.17 9.67
N GLY A 88 72.70 -74.45 8.60
CA GLY A 88 72.59 -75.69 7.82
C GLY A 88 71.30 -75.82 7.00
N LYS A 89 70.57 -74.71 6.81
CA LYS A 89 69.31 -74.66 6.05
C LYS A 89 69.58 -74.34 4.59
N SER A 90 68.69 -74.83 3.71
CA SER A 90 68.75 -74.49 2.29
C SER A 90 68.66 -72.97 2.07
N ILE A 91 69.52 -72.49 1.18
CA ILE A 91 69.58 -71.11 0.67
C ILE A 91 69.15 -71.02 -0.80
N VAL A 92 68.67 -72.12 -1.38
CA VAL A 92 68.10 -72.14 -2.73
C VAL A 92 66.86 -71.23 -2.78
N ASN A 93 66.67 -70.52 -3.89
CA ASN A 93 65.63 -69.51 -4.11
C ASN A 93 65.74 -68.24 -3.26
N VAL A 94 66.92 -67.95 -2.68
CA VAL A 94 67.18 -66.61 -2.14
C VAL A 94 67.63 -65.69 -3.27
N ALA A 95 66.94 -64.56 -3.46
CA ALA A 95 67.34 -63.53 -4.40
C ALA A 95 68.59 -62.82 -3.88
N LEU A 96 69.65 -62.79 -4.68
CA LEU A 96 70.88 -62.09 -4.34
C LEU A 96 71.09 -60.82 -5.15
N VAL A 97 70.35 -60.66 -6.26
CA VAL A 97 70.39 -59.45 -7.08
C VAL A 97 68.99 -59.20 -7.63
N ARG A 98 68.56 -57.94 -7.61
CA ARG A 98 67.31 -57.47 -8.23
C ARG A 98 67.62 -56.29 -9.16
N GLY A 99 66.95 -56.24 -10.30
CA GLY A 99 66.94 -55.07 -11.18
C GLY A 99 66.20 -53.90 -10.53
N SER A 100 66.38 -52.70 -11.09
CA SER A 100 65.55 -51.55 -10.72
C SER A 100 64.19 -51.72 -11.37
N TYR A 101 63.13 -51.83 -10.57
CA TYR A 101 61.77 -51.86 -11.10
C TYR A 101 61.40 -50.48 -11.67
N PRO A 102 60.67 -50.41 -12.79
CA PRO A 102 60.13 -49.15 -13.27
C PRO A 102 59.16 -48.56 -12.26
N GLN A 103 59.11 -47.23 -12.20
CA GLN A 103 58.18 -46.45 -11.39
C GLN A 103 57.20 -45.76 -12.34
N ASP A 104 55.91 -46.00 -12.16
CA ASP A 104 54.87 -45.28 -12.89
C ASP A 104 54.75 -43.83 -12.39
N ALA A 105 54.31 -42.93 -13.27
CA ALA A 105 53.96 -41.56 -12.91
C ALA A 105 52.78 -41.55 -11.92
N ILE A 106 52.89 -40.76 -10.85
CA ILE A 106 51.86 -40.61 -9.82
C ILE A 106 51.53 -39.13 -9.65
N ASP A 107 50.30 -38.74 -9.99
CA ASP A 107 49.74 -37.41 -9.68
C ASP A 107 49.77 -37.14 -8.17
N GLY A 108 49.92 -35.87 -7.78
CA GLY A 108 49.84 -35.46 -6.38
C GLY A 108 48.44 -35.74 -5.82
N GLN A 109 48.36 -36.23 -4.58
CA GLN A 109 47.11 -36.64 -3.94
C GLN A 109 47.06 -36.17 -2.49
N ILE A 110 45.85 -36.13 -1.92
CA ILE A 110 45.68 -35.95 -0.48
C ILE A 110 45.62 -37.34 0.15
N LEU A 111 46.66 -37.69 0.91
CA LEU A 111 46.68 -38.89 1.74
C LEU A 111 45.95 -38.59 3.05
N THR A 112 44.79 -39.20 3.26
CA THR A 112 43.95 -38.93 4.42
C THR A 112 43.11 -40.13 4.83
N ASP A 113 42.88 -40.26 6.13
CA ASP A 113 41.88 -41.13 6.75
C ASP A 113 40.53 -40.42 6.98
N ALA A 114 40.47 -39.11 6.74
CA ALA A 114 39.27 -38.30 6.89
C ALA A 114 38.29 -38.47 5.71
N ASP A 115 36.98 -38.50 6.01
CA ASP A 115 35.94 -38.41 4.99
C ASP A 115 35.71 -36.95 4.60
N LEU A 116 36.34 -36.53 3.50
CA LEU A 116 36.29 -35.15 2.99
C LEU A 116 34.90 -34.70 2.52
N LYS A 117 33.87 -35.58 2.54
CA LYS A 117 32.46 -35.21 2.35
C LYS A 117 31.85 -34.50 3.55
N PHE A 118 32.53 -34.52 4.69
CA PHE A 118 32.12 -33.90 5.94
C PHE A 118 33.00 -32.69 6.28
N PRO A 119 32.51 -31.77 7.11
CA PRO A 119 33.19 -30.50 7.32
C PRO A 119 34.46 -30.63 8.15
N VAL A 120 35.40 -29.75 7.84
CA VAL A 120 36.60 -29.47 8.63
C VAL A 120 36.40 -28.18 9.42
N PHE A 121 37.06 -28.06 10.57
CA PHE A 121 37.02 -26.89 11.45
C PHE A 121 38.31 -26.09 11.39
N PRO A 122 38.31 -24.79 11.74
CA PRO A 122 39.56 -24.02 11.86
C PRO A 122 40.57 -24.74 12.76
N GLY A 123 41.82 -24.87 12.28
CA GLY A 123 42.91 -25.58 12.97
C GLY A 123 42.93 -27.10 12.75
N MET A 124 41.91 -27.69 12.11
CA MET A 124 41.81 -29.13 11.92
C MET A 124 42.73 -29.62 10.79
N LYS A 125 43.48 -30.69 11.08
CA LYS A 125 44.28 -31.42 10.08
C LYS A 125 43.38 -32.39 9.32
N PHE A 126 43.43 -32.39 8.00
CA PHE A 126 42.53 -33.19 7.16
C PHE A 126 43.22 -34.04 6.09
N GLY A 127 44.56 -34.03 6.04
CA GLY A 127 45.34 -34.89 5.16
C GLY A 127 46.79 -34.44 5.03
N VAL A 128 47.58 -35.24 4.33
CA VAL A 128 48.96 -34.94 3.95
C VAL A 128 49.01 -34.86 2.42
N LEU A 129 49.55 -33.77 1.90
CA LEU A 129 49.74 -33.58 0.46
C LEU A 129 50.95 -34.41 0.01
N SER A 130 50.73 -35.36 -0.90
CA SER A 130 51.81 -36.10 -1.53
C SER A 130 52.37 -35.35 -2.74
N ASP A 131 53.68 -35.43 -2.93
CA ASP A 131 54.32 -34.91 -4.13
C ASP A 131 53.91 -35.71 -5.37
N ALA A 132 53.93 -35.05 -6.52
CA ALA A 132 53.75 -35.72 -7.80
C ALA A 132 55.07 -36.38 -8.22
N ILE A 133 55.05 -37.67 -8.51
CA ILE A 133 56.26 -38.49 -8.76
C ILE A 133 56.34 -38.80 -10.27
N PRO A 134 57.44 -38.42 -10.96
CA PRO A 134 57.63 -38.73 -12.38
C PRO A 134 57.86 -40.22 -12.62
N SER A 135 57.46 -40.69 -13.81
CA SER A 135 57.78 -42.05 -14.23
C SER A 135 59.30 -42.23 -14.38
N ALA A 136 59.82 -43.37 -13.95
CA ALA A 136 61.23 -43.73 -14.13
C ALA A 136 61.36 -45.12 -14.76
N THR A 137 62.26 -45.22 -15.73
CA THR A 137 62.59 -46.48 -16.41
C THR A 137 63.37 -47.39 -15.45
N GLY A 138 62.94 -48.64 -15.35
CA GLY A 138 63.66 -49.69 -14.66
C GLY A 138 64.80 -50.29 -15.51
N THR A 139 65.62 -51.13 -14.93
CA THR A 139 66.71 -51.82 -15.63
C THR A 139 66.82 -53.24 -15.13
N ASN A 140 66.79 -54.21 -16.04
CA ASN A 140 66.95 -55.62 -15.71
C ASN A 140 68.42 -55.98 -15.44
N LEU A 141 68.70 -57.22 -15.02
CA LEU A 141 70.04 -57.67 -14.64
C LEU A 141 71.04 -57.79 -15.78
N VAL A 142 70.61 -57.59 -17.02
CA VAL A 142 71.40 -57.69 -18.27
C VAL A 142 71.54 -56.31 -18.94
N GLY A 143 71.04 -55.25 -18.30
CA GLY A 143 71.15 -53.87 -18.80
C GLY A 143 70.03 -53.44 -19.75
N ASP A 144 69.02 -54.27 -20.01
CA ASP A 144 67.87 -53.85 -20.82
C ASP A 144 66.98 -52.91 -19.99
N GLU A 145 66.56 -51.80 -20.60
CA GLU A 145 65.61 -50.85 -20.02
C GLU A 145 64.19 -51.43 -19.98
N ILE A 146 63.52 -51.26 -18.84
CA ILE A 146 62.12 -51.62 -18.67
C ILE A 146 61.32 -50.31 -18.52
N PRO A 147 60.52 -49.92 -19.53
CA PRO A 147 59.73 -48.70 -19.44
C PRO A 147 58.66 -48.83 -18.36
N ALA A 148 58.31 -47.69 -17.75
CA ALA A 148 57.11 -47.58 -16.93
C ALA A 148 55.85 -47.84 -17.76
N THR A 149 54.82 -48.37 -17.12
CA THR A 149 53.52 -48.63 -17.74
C THR A 149 52.79 -47.33 -17.99
N ASP A 150 52.91 -46.37 -17.07
CA ASP A 150 52.31 -45.05 -17.17
C ASP A 150 53.38 -43.94 -17.12
N THR A 151 53.49 -43.20 -18.21
CA THR A 151 54.47 -42.13 -18.43
C THR A 151 53.81 -40.76 -18.61
N HIS A 152 52.57 -40.57 -18.13
CA HIS A 152 51.96 -39.24 -18.15
C HIS A 152 52.81 -38.25 -17.35
N ILE A 153 52.70 -36.96 -17.70
CA ILE A 153 53.33 -35.89 -16.92
C ILE A 153 52.57 -35.79 -15.60
N PRO A 154 53.19 -36.09 -14.44
CA PRO A 154 52.50 -36.01 -13.16
C PRO A 154 52.13 -34.57 -12.86
N LEU A 155 50.95 -34.40 -12.30
CA LEU A 155 50.38 -33.10 -12.05
C LEU A 155 50.22 -32.91 -10.55
N ALA A 156 50.85 -31.85 -10.05
CA ALA A 156 50.82 -31.51 -8.64
C ALA A 156 49.46 -30.95 -8.22
N LEU A 157 49.05 -31.30 -7.00
CA LEU A 157 48.00 -30.58 -6.29
C LEU A 157 48.62 -29.41 -5.54
N THR A 158 47.97 -28.26 -5.59
CA THR A 158 48.40 -27.06 -4.88
C THR A 158 47.31 -26.57 -3.95
N VAL A 159 47.66 -25.79 -2.92
CA VAL A 159 46.66 -25.11 -2.09
C VAL A 159 46.31 -23.79 -2.76
N SER A 160 45.01 -23.54 -2.97
CA SER A 160 44.55 -22.31 -3.59
C SER A 160 44.91 -21.09 -2.73
N PRO A 161 45.43 -19.99 -3.31
CA PRO A 161 45.64 -18.75 -2.58
C PRO A 161 44.32 -18.24 -1.98
N ASN A 162 44.26 -18.07 -0.65
CA ASN A 162 43.03 -17.76 0.11
C ASN A 162 41.94 -18.85 0.07
N GLY A 163 42.31 -20.08 -0.28
CA GLY A 163 41.44 -21.26 -0.28
C GLY A 163 40.94 -21.68 1.10
N GLY A 164 41.31 -20.98 2.18
CA GLY A 164 40.83 -21.27 3.53
C GLY A 164 41.50 -22.47 4.19
N CYS A 165 42.60 -22.97 3.63
CA CYS A 165 43.47 -23.96 4.25
C CYS A 165 44.93 -23.59 4.04
N LYS A 166 45.81 -24.15 4.87
CA LYS A 166 47.26 -23.95 4.81
C LYS A 166 47.99 -25.29 4.75
N LEU A 167 49.14 -25.29 4.05
CA LEU A 167 50.05 -26.42 3.98
C LEU A 167 51.24 -26.18 4.91
N ASP A 168 51.46 -27.08 5.87
CA ASP A 168 52.69 -27.13 6.64
C ASP A 168 53.80 -27.76 5.77
N ARG A 169 54.75 -26.94 5.33
CA ARG A 169 55.83 -27.34 4.41
C ARG A 169 56.79 -28.38 4.99
N ASN A 170 56.88 -28.51 6.32
CA ASN A 170 57.79 -29.47 6.94
C ASN A 170 57.19 -30.87 7.00
N SER A 171 55.88 -30.97 7.15
CA SER A 171 55.16 -32.24 7.35
C SER A 171 54.27 -32.64 6.18
N GLY A 172 54.05 -31.74 5.21
CA GLY A 172 53.06 -31.91 4.14
C GLY A 172 51.60 -31.81 4.63
N THR A 173 51.37 -31.47 5.90
CA THR A 173 50.03 -31.52 6.50
C THR A 173 49.15 -30.37 6.04
N LEU A 174 47.94 -30.68 5.59
CA LEU A 174 46.90 -29.71 5.28
C LEU A 174 46.06 -29.40 6.52
N ILE A 175 45.98 -28.12 6.86
CA ILE A 175 45.27 -27.59 8.02
C ILE A 175 44.20 -26.61 7.55
N SER A 176 42.96 -26.82 7.98
CA SER A 176 41.86 -25.88 7.71
C SER A 176 42.02 -24.58 8.48
N GLU A 177 41.61 -23.46 7.89
CA GLU A 177 41.54 -22.14 8.53
C GLU A 177 40.09 -21.66 8.71
N ARG A 178 39.09 -22.43 8.25
CA ARG A 178 37.66 -22.07 8.35
C ARG A 178 36.76 -23.30 8.46
N TYR A 179 35.53 -23.10 8.91
CA TYR A 179 34.54 -24.18 8.89
C TYR A 179 33.97 -24.37 7.46
N GLY A 180 34.17 -25.55 6.87
CA GLY A 180 33.74 -25.80 5.51
C GLY A 180 34.00 -27.21 4.97
N LEU A 181 33.68 -27.44 3.69
CA LEU A 181 33.97 -28.70 2.99
C LEU A 181 35.24 -28.57 2.15
N VAL A 182 36.07 -29.60 2.16
CA VAL A 182 37.25 -29.65 1.29
C VAL A 182 36.80 -29.87 -0.15
N GLN A 183 37.24 -28.98 -1.04
CA GLN A 183 37.00 -29.05 -2.48
C GLN A 183 38.32 -29.08 -3.23
N ILE A 184 38.34 -29.86 -4.30
CA ILE A 184 39.47 -29.94 -5.22
C ILE A 184 38.94 -29.59 -6.61
N GLU A 185 39.24 -28.38 -7.07
CA GLU A 185 38.83 -27.87 -8.38
C GLU A 185 40.07 -27.41 -9.12
N ASN A 186 40.22 -27.79 -10.40
CA ASN A 186 41.40 -27.44 -11.21
C ASN A 186 42.75 -27.76 -10.54
N ARG A 187 42.79 -28.84 -9.74
CA ARG A 187 43.95 -29.26 -8.92
C ARG A 187 44.36 -28.32 -7.79
N GLU A 188 43.49 -27.36 -7.45
CA GLU A 188 43.65 -26.53 -6.28
C GLU A 188 42.76 -27.02 -5.14
N ILE A 189 43.35 -27.14 -3.95
CA ILE A 189 42.67 -27.50 -2.71
C ILE A 189 42.14 -26.22 -2.08
N SER A 190 40.84 -26.21 -1.79
CA SER A 190 40.17 -25.12 -1.09
C SER A 190 39.11 -25.64 -0.13
N ILE A 191 38.59 -24.76 0.72
CA ILE A 191 37.54 -25.03 1.69
C ILE A 191 36.33 -24.18 1.34
N GLN A 192 35.27 -24.84 0.89
CA GLN A 192 33.98 -24.22 0.65
C GLN A 192 33.37 -23.80 1.99
N PRO A 193 33.20 -22.49 2.25
CA PRO A 193 32.67 -22.03 3.52
C PRO A 193 31.21 -22.46 3.69
N LEU A 194 30.92 -23.08 4.82
CA LEU A 194 29.55 -23.48 5.19
C LEU A 194 28.86 -22.45 6.08
N ILE A 195 29.57 -21.40 6.50
CA ILE A 195 29.01 -20.22 7.17
C ILE A 195 28.92 -19.08 6.15
N LYS A 196 27.76 -18.44 6.07
CA LYS A 196 27.50 -17.27 5.22
C LYS A 196 26.80 -16.18 6.01
N VAL A 197 27.26 -14.95 5.84
CA VAL A 197 26.58 -13.74 6.32
C VAL A 197 25.60 -13.28 5.23
N SER A 198 24.42 -12.84 5.62
CA SER A 198 23.44 -12.29 4.70
C SER A 198 23.91 -10.96 4.11
N PRO A 199 23.45 -10.55 2.91
CA PRO A 199 23.90 -9.30 2.27
C PRO A 199 23.58 -8.02 3.06
N ASP A 200 22.58 -8.08 3.95
CA ASP A 200 22.19 -6.99 4.86
C ASP A 200 22.96 -7.01 6.19
N ASP A 201 23.92 -7.93 6.35
CA ASP A 201 24.70 -8.16 7.58
C ASP A 201 23.83 -8.48 8.83
N MET A 202 22.56 -8.85 8.65
CA MET A 202 21.63 -9.08 9.77
C MET A 202 21.57 -10.53 10.24
N LYS A 203 22.08 -11.50 9.48
CA LYS A 203 21.94 -12.93 9.79
C LYS A 203 23.18 -13.70 9.39
N VAL A 204 23.64 -14.60 10.27
CA VAL A 204 24.66 -15.60 9.94
C VAL A 204 24.01 -16.95 9.84
N THR A 205 24.17 -17.60 8.69
CA THR A 205 23.63 -18.93 8.44
C THR A 205 24.76 -19.94 8.30
N ALA A 206 24.65 -21.06 9.00
CA ALA A 206 25.55 -22.20 8.87
C ALA A 206 24.84 -23.41 8.27
N ILE A 207 25.58 -24.20 7.49
CA ILE A 207 25.20 -25.55 7.09
C ILE A 207 25.89 -26.52 8.06
N ILE A 208 25.10 -27.24 8.84
CA ILE A 208 25.52 -28.08 9.95
C ILE A 208 25.40 -29.54 9.55
N TYR A 209 26.48 -30.29 9.72
CA TYR A 209 26.55 -31.73 9.45
C TYR A 209 26.40 -32.56 10.73
N PRO A 210 26.13 -33.87 10.61
CA PRO A 210 26.00 -34.76 11.77
C PRO A 210 27.28 -34.89 12.62
N HIS A 211 28.44 -34.83 11.96
CA HIS A 211 29.78 -34.99 12.51
C HIS A 211 30.82 -34.32 11.57
N ASP A 212 32.07 -34.21 12.02
CA ASP A 212 33.19 -33.69 11.23
C ASP A 212 33.80 -34.75 10.28
N CYS A 213 34.87 -34.39 9.57
CA CYS A 213 35.58 -35.28 8.65
C CYS A 213 36.24 -36.51 9.30
N HIS A 214 36.41 -36.51 10.63
CA HIS A 214 36.96 -37.64 11.39
C HIS A 214 35.87 -38.49 12.06
N GLY A 215 34.59 -38.20 11.79
CA GLY A 215 33.46 -38.91 12.40
C GLY A 215 33.12 -38.44 13.82
N MET A 216 33.72 -37.35 14.29
CA MET A 216 33.51 -36.83 15.64
C MET A 216 32.30 -35.90 15.69
N LYS A 217 31.48 -36.09 16.73
CA LYS A 217 30.32 -35.23 17.01
C LYS A 217 30.80 -33.92 17.63
N TYR A 218 30.25 -32.81 17.16
CA TYR A 218 30.56 -31.47 17.66
C TYR A 218 29.29 -30.73 18.12
N ASP A 219 29.46 -29.69 18.92
CA ASP A 219 28.38 -28.84 19.42
C ASP A 219 28.33 -27.48 18.69
N LEU A 220 27.36 -26.64 19.04
CA LEU A 220 27.23 -25.33 18.39
C LEU A 220 28.41 -24.41 18.72
N LEU A 221 28.99 -24.54 19.92
CA LEU A 221 30.14 -23.76 20.38
C LEU A 221 31.40 -24.05 19.55
N SER A 222 31.51 -25.25 18.98
CA SER A 222 32.60 -25.61 18.06
C SER A 222 32.67 -24.71 16.81
N LEU A 223 31.61 -23.94 16.50
CA LEU A 223 31.60 -22.96 15.41
C LEU A 223 32.10 -21.56 15.82
N GLU A 224 32.31 -21.29 17.11
CA GLU A 224 32.75 -19.97 17.61
C GLU A 224 34.09 -19.53 17.00
N PRO A 225 35.15 -20.37 16.94
CA PRO A 225 36.41 -19.96 16.32
C PRO A 225 36.25 -19.56 14.85
N ALA A 226 35.32 -20.19 14.13
CA ALA A 226 35.01 -19.83 12.76
C ALA A 226 34.30 -18.47 12.68
N LEU A 227 33.37 -18.18 13.59
CA LEU A 227 32.69 -16.88 13.69
C LEU A 227 33.64 -15.75 14.11
N GLU A 228 34.53 -16.01 15.06
CA GLU A 228 35.56 -15.06 15.51
C GLU A 228 36.51 -14.69 14.36
N SER A 229 36.93 -15.66 13.56
CA SER A 229 37.75 -15.40 12.36
C SER A 229 37.06 -14.52 11.32
N MET A 230 35.72 -14.48 11.35
CA MET A 230 34.89 -13.61 10.50
C MET A 230 34.59 -12.25 11.15
N GLY A 231 35.07 -12.00 12.37
CA GLY A 231 34.83 -10.76 13.13
C GLY A 231 33.45 -10.67 13.79
N ILE A 232 32.79 -11.81 14.03
CA ILE A 232 31.43 -11.88 14.58
C ILE A 232 31.52 -12.22 16.07
N SER A 233 31.19 -11.25 16.94
CA SER A 233 31.29 -11.37 18.41
C SER A 233 29.93 -11.53 19.11
N ARG A 234 28.86 -11.69 18.35
CA ARG A 234 27.49 -11.83 18.89
C ARG A 234 27.19 -13.24 19.40
N PRO A 235 26.31 -13.38 20.41
CA PRO A 235 25.97 -14.67 20.96
C PRO A 235 25.26 -15.58 19.94
N LEU A 236 25.58 -16.86 20.01
CA LEU A 236 24.96 -17.90 19.20
C LEU A 236 23.47 -18.08 19.55
N GLN A 237 22.67 -18.35 18.53
CA GLN A 237 21.26 -18.72 18.63
C GLN A 237 21.16 -20.20 19.08
N HIS A 238 21.41 -20.46 20.37
CA HIS A 238 21.51 -21.80 20.93
C HIS A 238 20.30 -22.69 20.60
N VAL A 239 19.08 -22.17 20.69
CA VAL A 239 17.87 -22.97 20.43
C VAL A 239 17.81 -23.44 18.96
N ALA A 240 17.98 -22.52 18.01
CA ALA A 240 17.91 -22.83 16.58
C ALA A 240 19.11 -23.67 16.12
N GLY A 241 20.31 -23.35 16.58
CA GLY A 241 21.53 -24.07 16.24
C GLY A 241 21.54 -25.50 16.81
N GLN A 242 21.15 -25.69 18.07
CA GLN A 242 21.08 -27.02 18.68
C GLN A 242 20.01 -27.90 18.04
N ALA A 243 18.85 -27.33 17.71
CA ALA A 243 17.80 -28.04 16.97
C ALA A 243 18.32 -28.53 15.60
N ALA A 244 19.11 -27.71 14.91
CA ALA A 244 19.69 -28.09 13.62
C ALA A 244 20.78 -29.16 13.74
N ILE A 245 21.64 -29.11 14.78
CA ILE A 245 22.60 -30.19 15.08
C ILE A 245 21.87 -31.50 15.33
N GLN A 246 20.82 -31.48 16.14
CA GLN A 246 20.04 -32.68 16.43
C GLN A 246 19.36 -33.22 15.18
N ALA A 247 18.70 -32.36 14.41
CA ALA A 247 18.06 -32.74 13.15
C ALA A 247 19.05 -33.29 12.12
N ALA A 248 20.28 -32.75 12.06
CA ALA A 248 21.32 -33.27 11.18
C ALA A 248 21.70 -34.70 11.56
N ARG A 249 21.87 -34.97 12.85
CA ARG A 249 22.20 -36.31 13.37
C ARG A 249 21.07 -37.32 13.14
N ASP A 250 19.83 -36.94 13.43
CA ASP A 250 18.68 -37.83 13.31
C ASP A 250 18.41 -38.21 11.85
N ARG A 251 18.52 -37.24 10.95
CA ARG A 251 18.24 -37.43 9.52
C ARG A 251 19.46 -37.85 8.70
N LYS A 252 20.66 -37.84 9.31
CA LYS A 252 21.95 -38.06 8.64
C LYS A 252 22.14 -37.17 7.40
N THR A 253 21.59 -35.96 7.42
CA THR A 253 21.66 -35.00 6.31
C THR A 253 21.98 -33.60 6.84
N PRO A 254 22.72 -32.77 6.09
CA PRO A 254 23.07 -31.43 6.53
C PRO A 254 21.83 -30.55 6.73
N GLN A 255 21.85 -29.71 7.77
CA GLN A 255 20.77 -28.79 8.10
C GLN A 255 21.25 -27.34 8.03
N LYS A 256 20.45 -26.48 7.44
CA LYS A 256 20.72 -25.04 7.36
C LYS A 256 20.08 -24.35 8.57
N ALA A 257 20.86 -23.56 9.32
CA ALA A 257 20.38 -22.85 10.50
C ALA A 257 20.94 -21.43 10.59
N VAL A 258 20.10 -20.49 11.03
CA VAL A 258 20.56 -19.16 11.42
C VAL A 258 21.17 -19.28 12.82
N ILE A 259 22.49 -19.12 12.90
CA ILE A 259 23.26 -19.32 14.14
C ILE A 259 23.58 -18.00 14.84
N VAL A 260 23.49 -16.86 14.17
CA VAL A 260 23.61 -15.51 14.77
C VAL A 260 22.60 -14.58 14.10
N ARG A 261 22.00 -13.66 14.89
CA ARG A 261 21.07 -12.63 14.40
C ARG A 261 21.46 -11.25 14.91
N GLY A 262 21.32 -10.28 14.00
CA GLY A 262 21.24 -8.86 14.28
C GLY A 262 19.98 -8.49 15.08
N THR A 263 19.96 -7.28 15.62
CA THR A 263 18.78 -6.63 16.21
C THR A 263 18.18 -5.71 15.15
N GLU A 264 16.99 -6.01 14.64
CA GLU A 264 16.36 -5.19 13.59
C GLU A 264 16.04 -3.77 14.11
N PRO A 265 16.22 -2.72 13.29
CA PRO A 265 15.80 -1.38 13.66
C PRO A 265 14.28 -1.27 13.81
N VAL A 266 13.83 -0.44 14.74
CA VAL A 266 12.40 -0.13 14.92
C VAL A 266 12.08 1.13 14.12
N PRO A 267 11.15 1.09 13.14
CA PRO A 267 10.80 2.26 12.36
C PRO A 267 10.19 3.38 13.21
N GLY A 268 10.44 4.62 12.79
CA GLY A 268 9.81 5.80 13.37
C GLY A 268 8.30 5.86 13.12
N ARG A 269 7.64 6.88 13.66
CA ARG A 269 6.24 7.20 13.32
C ARG A 269 6.21 8.48 12.50
N ASP A 270 5.46 8.47 11.40
CA ASP A 270 5.27 9.64 10.55
C ASP A 270 4.60 10.78 11.31
N GLY A 271 4.91 12.01 10.90
CA GLY A 271 4.16 13.18 11.34
C GLY A 271 2.71 13.08 10.90
N ARG A 272 1.79 13.73 11.62
CA ARG A 272 0.37 13.75 11.27
C ARG A 272 -0.28 15.07 11.63
N PHE A 273 -1.34 15.43 10.92
CA PHE A 273 -2.23 16.49 11.34
C PHE A 273 -3.34 15.97 12.26
N GLU A 274 -3.53 16.64 13.38
CA GLU A 274 -4.63 16.38 14.32
C GLU A 274 -5.57 17.59 14.29
N TYR A 275 -6.83 17.37 13.93
CA TYR A 275 -7.87 18.39 14.01
C TYR A 275 -8.16 18.76 15.48
N ALA A 276 -8.46 20.03 15.74
CA ALA A 276 -8.72 20.52 17.09
C ALA A 276 -10.05 20.04 17.68
N ASN A 277 -10.99 19.61 16.82
CA ASN A 277 -12.30 19.11 17.22
C ASN A 277 -12.70 17.93 16.31
N GLU A 278 -13.26 16.88 16.89
CA GLU A 278 -13.80 15.73 16.17
C GLU A 278 -14.90 16.14 15.18
N SER A 279 -15.65 17.22 15.46
CA SER A 279 -16.67 17.74 14.54
C SER A 279 -16.08 18.25 13.21
N LEU A 280 -14.80 18.63 13.18
CA LEU A 280 -14.05 19.02 11.96
C LEU A 280 -13.64 17.81 11.10
N VAL A 281 -13.72 16.62 11.68
CA VAL A 281 -13.57 15.36 10.96
C VAL A 281 -14.95 15.00 10.43
N ALA A 282 -15.11 15.02 9.11
CA ALA A 282 -16.39 14.80 8.44
C ALA A 282 -16.93 13.37 8.66
N THR A 283 -17.45 13.09 9.85
CA THR A 283 -18.29 11.93 10.20
C THR A 283 -18.72 12.04 11.66
N SER A 284 -19.89 12.64 11.91
CA SER A 284 -20.58 12.48 13.19
C SER A 284 -21.91 11.80 12.95
N ILE A 285 -22.13 10.73 13.70
CA ILE A 285 -23.32 9.88 13.68
C ILE A 285 -24.51 10.69 14.22
N GLY A 286 -25.69 10.42 13.66
CA GLY A 286 -26.93 11.15 13.87
C GLY A 286 -27.23 11.55 15.31
N THR A 287 -27.81 12.73 15.48
CA THR A 287 -28.24 13.25 16.76
C THR A 287 -29.41 12.41 17.31
N THR A 288 -29.26 11.90 18.53
CA THR A 288 -30.37 11.36 19.32
C THR A 288 -31.21 12.54 19.81
N GLY A 289 -32.47 12.62 19.36
CA GLY A 289 -33.46 13.52 19.94
C GLY A 289 -33.90 13.07 21.34
N GLU A 290 -34.57 13.96 22.09
CA GLU A 290 -35.04 13.75 23.47
C GLU A 290 -36.05 12.58 23.65
N ASP A 291 -36.54 11.97 22.56
CA ASP A 291 -37.61 10.96 22.53
C ASP A 291 -37.17 9.54 22.07
N ASP A 292 -35.88 9.16 22.19
CA ASP A 292 -35.35 7.84 21.77
C ASP A 292 -35.60 7.46 20.29
N ARG A 293 -36.08 8.42 19.47
CA ARG A 293 -36.17 8.29 18.01
C ARG A 293 -34.91 8.84 17.37
N VAL A 294 -34.07 7.95 16.86
CA VAL A 294 -32.92 8.31 16.03
C VAL A 294 -33.41 8.79 14.68
N ASP A 295 -33.32 10.10 14.41
CA ASP A 295 -33.51 10.63 13.06
C ASP A 295 -32.20 10.45 12.28
N PHE A 296 -32.11 9.35 11.52
CA PHE A 296 -30.95 9.02 10.71
C PHE A 296 -30.65 10.05 9.60
N LYS A 297 -31.54 11.03 9.38
CA LYS A 297 -31.34 12.13 8.43
C LYS A 297 -30.63 13.32 9.04
N ASP A 298 -30.69 13.52 10.36
CA ASP A 298 -30.06 14.64 11.03
C ASP A 298 -28.66 14.25 11.53
N ARG A 299 -27.68 14.25 10.62
CA ARG A 299 -26.29 13.81 10.88
C ARG A 299 -25.38 14.90 11.44
N GLY A 300 -25.95 15.99 11.93
CA GLY A 300 -25.19 17.09 12.54
C GLY A 300 -24.67 18.12 11.53
N VAL A 301 -24.39 19.30 12.07
CA VAL A 301 -23.95 20.50 11.35
C VAL A 301 -22.59 20.24 10.69
N HIS A 302 -22.46 20.59 9.41
CA HIS A 302 -21.17 20.49 8.72
C HIS A 302 -20.12 21.40 9.39
N PRO A 303 -18.86 20.96 9.51
CA PRO A 303 -17.85 21.67 10.26
C PRO A 303 -17.55 23.05 9.67
N MET A 304 -18.03 24.07 10.38
CA MET A 304 -17.71 25.46 10.11
C MET A 304 -16.82 25.98 11.24
N VAL A 305 -15.79 26.74 10.87
CA VAL A 305 -14.92 27.47 11.80
C VAL A 305 -15.17 28.96 11.65
N GLY A 306 -14.99 29.73 12.72
CA GLY A 306 -14.98 31.18 12.72
C GLY A 306 -13.57 31.78 12.76
N PRO A 307 -13.40 33.09 12.48
CA PRO A 307 -12.12 33.77 12.58
C PRO A 307 -11.53 33.62 13.99
N GLY A 308 -10.31 33.10 14.07
CA GLY A 308 -9.60 32.85 15.32
C GLY A 308 -9.68 31.42 15.84
N ASP A 309 -10.60 30.60 15.34
CA ASP A 309 -10.74 29.21 15.77
C ASP A 309 -9.53 28.38 15.37
N ILE A 310 -9.09 27.49 16.26
CA ILE A 310 -8.02 26.53 15.97
C ILE A 310 -8.59 25.42 15.11
N ILE A 311 -7.95 25.16 13.97
CA ILE A 311 -8.36 24.12 13.03
C ILE A 311 -7.71 22.79 13.43
N GLY A 312 -6.43 22.83 13.79
CA GLY A 312 -5.65 21.65 14.17
C GLY A 312 -4.16 21.95 14.29
N LYS A 313 -3.38 20.91 14.60
CA LYS A 313 -1.93 20.99 14.78
C LYS A 313 -1.19 19.82 14.14
N ILE A 314 0.05 20.05 13.74
CA ILE A 314 0.96 19.02 13.25
C ILE A 314 1.68 18.39 14.44
N HIS A 315 1.68 17.06 14.47
CA HIS A 315 2.58 16.26 15.29
C HIS A 315 3.82 15.93 14.48
N PRO A 316 5.04 16.25 14.97
CA PRO A 316 6.28 15.92 14.28
C PRO A 316 6.50 14.39 14.21
N PRO A 317 7.30 13.91 13.24
CA PRO A 317 7.68 12.51 13.20
C PRO A 317 8.47 12.12 14.45
N ILE A 318 8.29 10.88 14.89
CA ILE A 318 9.03 10.30 16.00
C ILE A 318 10.15 9.44 15.42
N GLU A 319 11.39 9.67 15.85
CA GLU A 319 12.53 8.85 15.43
C GLU A 319 12.34 7.38 15.85
N GLY A 320 12.76 6.49 14.96
CA GLY A 320 12.84 5.07 15.26
C GLY A 320 13.99 4.75 16.22
N LYS A 321 14.14 3.48 16.57
CA LYS A 321 15.30 2.99 17.35
C LYS A 321 16.26 2.26 16.43
N ALA A 322 17.54 2.64 16.48
CA ALA A 322 18.58 1.96 15.72
C ALA A 322 18.63 0.46 16.06
N GLY A 323 18.84 -0.33 15.01
CA GLY A 323 19.19 -1.74 15.12
C GLY A 323 20.70 -1.91 15.27
N GLU A 324 21.13 -3.16 15.27
CA GLU A 324 22.54 -3.53 15.35
C GLU A 324 22.76 -4.79 14.50
N ASP A 325 23.71 -4.76 13.58
CA ASP A 325 24.00 -5.89 12.68
C ASP A 325 24.75 -7.05 13.41
N VAL A 326 25.18 -8.08 12.68
CA VAL A 326 25.89 -9.22 13.29
C VAL A 326 27.32 -8.90 13.75
N TYR A 327 27.90 -7.80 13.28
CA TYR A 327 29.24 -7.32 13.63
C TYR A 327 29.23 -6.26 14.75
N GLY A 328 28.05 -5.85 15.22
CA GLY A 328 27.89 -4.83 16.26
C GLY A 328 27.84 -3.40 15.71
N ARG A 329 27.64 -3.20 14.41
CA ARG A 329 27.49 -1.87 13.80
C ARG A 329 26.02 -1.44 13.89
N LEU A 330 25.81 -0.17 14.23
CA LEU A 330 24.46 0.39 14.33
C LEU A 330 23.79 0.46 12.95
N THR A 331 22.58 -0.07 12.84
CA THR A 331 21.74 0.05 11.65
C THR A 331 20.73 1.18 11.88
N PRO A 332 20.76 2.28 11.10
CA PRO A 332 19.85 3.39 11.32
C PRO A 332 18.39 2.96 11.11
N PRO A 333 17.45 3.48 11.92
CA PRO A 333 16.05 3.20 11.70
C PRO A 333 15.54 3.90 10.44
N PRO A 334 14.53 3.33 9.76
CA PRO A 334 13.72 4.10 8.83
C PRO A 334 13.12 5.29 9.59
N GLY A 335 13.49 6.52 9.19
CA GLY A 335 12.95 7.74 9.78
C GLY A 335 11.45 7.88 9.50
N GLY A 336 10.72 8.56 10.39
CA GLY A 336 9.34 8.95 10.11
C GLY A 336 9.32 10.09 9.07
N ASN A 337 8.38 10.03 8.12
CA ASN A 337 8.20 11.10 7.15
C ASN A 337 7.68 12.36 7.84
N THR A 338 8.21 13.52 7.44
CA THR A 338 7.66 14.81 7.86
C THR A 338 6.27 15.00 7.25
N PHE A 339 5.36 15.58 8.03
CA PHE A 339 4.05 15.96 7.54
C PHE A 339 4.00 17.48 7.47
N GLU A 340 3.88 18.01 6.26
CA GLU A 340 3.85 19.44 6.00
C GLU A 340 2.44 19.85 5.56
N ILE A 341 1.95 20.96 6.12
CA ILE A 341 0.74 21.62 5.63
C ILE A 341 1.10 22.99 5.08
N LYS A 342 0.62 23.24 3.86
CA LYS A 342 0.61 24.57 3.28
C LYS A 342 -0.66 25.30 3.71
N PRO A 343 -0.56 26.47 4.38
CA PRO A 343 -1.72 27.30 4.64
C PRO A 343 -2.23 27.87 3.31
N GLY A 344 -3.45 27.48 2.94
CA GLY A 344 -4.18 28.02 1.81
C GLY A 344 -5.06 29.19 2.22
N ASP A 345 -6.09 29.47 1.43
CA ASP A 345 -6.99 30.60 1.65
C ASP A 345 -7.61 30.57 3.06
N HIS A 346 -7.60 31.75 3.67
CA HIS A 346 -8.19 32.02 4.98
C HIS A 346 -7.64 31.20 6.16
N VAL A 347 -6.49 30.55 6.02
CA VAL A 347 -5.80 29.83 7.10
C VAL A 347 -4.49 30.52 7.44
N ALA A 348 -4.17 30.62 8.73
CA ALA A 348 -2.90 31.18 9.18
C ALA A 348 -2.22 30.25 10.20
N PRO A 349 -0.89 30.04 10.10
CA PRO A 349 -0.15 29.36 11.15
C PRO A 349 -0.07 30.24 12.41
N MET A 350 -0.01 29.61 13.57
CA MET A 350 0.28 30.24 14.86
C MET A 350 1.79 30.43 15.04
N PRO A 351 2.23 31.24 16.03
CA PRO A 351 3.65 31.48 16.30
C PRO A 351 4.48 30.22 16.62
N ASP A 352 3.83 29.12 17.01
CA ASP A 352 4.47 27.83 17.26
C ASP A 352 4.88 27.08 15.99
N GLY A 353 4.42 27.53 14.81
CA GLY A 353 4.74 26.95 13.51
C GLY A 353 4.10 25.59 13.23
N ILE A 354 3.30 25.05 14.16
CA ILE A 354 2.67 23.72 14.04
C ILE A 354 1.16 23.76 14.20
N THR A 355 0.60 24.83 14.77
CA THR A 355 -0.84 25.00 14.96
C THR A 355 -1.41 25.95 13.90
N TYR A 356 -2.59 25.65 13.39
CA TYR A 356 -3.25 26.43 12.34
C TYR A 356 -4.58 26.97 12.84
N LYS A 357 -4.86 28.23 12.53
CA LYS A 357 -6.11 28.92 12.87
C LYS A 357 -6.83 29.45 11.64
N ALA A 358 -8.14 29.57 11.77
CA ALA A 358 -8.99 30.22 10.80
C ALA A 358 -8.82 31.75 10.85
N THR A 359 -8.88 32.39 9.68
CA THR A 359 -8.91 33.86 9.56
C THR A 359 -10.23 34.38 8.98
N SER A 360 -11.07 33.49 8.44
CA SER A 360 -12.44 33.78 8.04
C SER A 360 -13.41 32.73 8.61
N THR A 361 -14.70 32.99 8.47
CA THR A 361 -15.74 31.97 8.71
C THR A 361 -15.88 31.09 7.49
N GLY A 362 -15.89 29.76 7.64
CA GLY A 362 -16.20 28.86 6.53
C GLY A 362 -15.88 27.40 6.83
N ILE A 363 -15.82 26.58 5.79
CA ILE A 363 -15.67 25.14 5.89
C ILE A 363 -14.21 24.74 5.70
N VAL A 364 -13.70 23.93 6.62
CA VAL A 364 -12.32 23.46 6.60
C VAL A 364 -12.12 22.43 5.47
N HIS A 365 -11.17 22.70 4.59
CA HIS A 365 -10.73 21.82 3.52
C HIS A 365 -9.25 21.49 3.67
N LEU A 366 -8.92 20.20 3.74
CA LEU A 366 -7.54 19.70 3.64
C LEU A 366 -7.42 18.83 2.40
N GLU A 367 -6.74 19.33 1.37
CA GLU A 367 -6.58 18.63 0.09
C GLU A 367 -5.17 18.83 -0.43
N ASN A 368 -4.52 17.76 -0.91
CA ASN A 368 -3.14 17.80 -1.44
C ASN A 368 -2.11 18.47 -0.50
N GLY A 369 -2.29 18.35 0.82
CA GLY A 369 -1.44 18.96 1.83
C GLY A 369 -1.67 20.47 2.03
N GLU A 370 -2.70 21.04 1.41
CA GLU A 370 -3.11 22.43 1.59
C GLU A 370 -4.34 22.51 2.50
N LEU A 371 -4.25 23.29 3.58
CA LEU A 371 -5.34 23.55 4.51
C LEU A 371 -5.96 24.92 4.19
N SER A 372 -7.22 24.94 3.77
CA SER A 372 -7.95 26.15 3.38
C SER A 372 -9.32 26.21 4.04
N ILE A 373 -9.92 27.39 4.08
CA ILE A 373 -11.32 27.60 4.47
C ILE A 373 -12.08 28.14 3.27
N LYS A 374 -13.19 27.48 2.92
CA LYS A 374 -14.01 27.81 1.75
C LYS A 374 -15.43 28.17 2.17
N ASP A 375 -16.06 29.05 1.39
CA ASP A 375 -17.46 29.47 1.57
C ASP A 375 -18.47 28.49 0.95
N VAL A 376 -18.01 27.44 0.29
CA VAL A 376 -18.85 26.46 -0.43
C VAL A 376 -18.63 25.07 0.13
N LEU A 377 -19.70 24.45 0.64
CA LEU A 377 -19.71 23.03 0.96
C LEU A 377 -19.89 22.22 -0.32
N THR A 378 -18.94 21.34 -0.61
CA THR A 378 -19.07 20.42 -1.76
C THR A 378 -19.32 19.00 -1.28
N THR A 379 -20.46 18.41 -1.68
CA THR A 379 -20.72 16.98 -1.41
C THR A 379 -19.99 16.10 -2.42
N LYS A 380 -19.55 14.90 -2.03
CA LYS A 380 -18.91 13.96 -2.96
C LYS A 380 -19.88 13.27 -3.92
N GLY A 381 -21.18 13.35 -3.64
CA GLY A 381 -22.25 12.71 -4.40
C GLY A 381 -23.63 13.20 -3.94
N ASP A 382 -24.57 12.27 -3.82
CA ASP A 382 -25.94 12.57 -3.44
C ASP A 382 -26.07 13.02 -1.98
N ILE A 383 -27.10 13.82 -1.73
CA ILE A 383 -27.63 14.05 -0.38
C ILE A 383 -28.67 12.96 -0.13
N ASP A 384 -28.24 11.94 0.61
CA ASP A 384 -28.99 10.75 0.96
C ASP A 384 -28.68 10.31 2.41
N TYR A 385 -28.97 9.05 2.76
CA TYR A 385 -28.70 8.54 4.09
C TYR A 385 -27.20 8.52 4.45
N SER A 386 -26.28 8.54 3.50
CA SER A 386 -24.84 8.61 3.76
C SER A 386 -24.41 10.01 4.18
N THR A 387 -25.00 11.04 3.55
CA THR A 387 -24.68 12.46 3.78
C THR A 387 -25.50 13.08 4.90
N GLY A 388 -26.82 12.83 4.93
CA GLY A 388 -27.76 13.49 5.84
C GLY A 388 -28.23 14.87 5.34
N ASN A 389 -29.11 15.51 6.10
CA ASN A 389 -29.56 16.87 5.84
C ASN A 389 -28.42 17.88 5.97
N ILE A 390 -28.48 18.96 5.21
CA ILE A 390 -27.47 20.02 5.22
C ILE A 390 -28.11 21.30 5.72
N LYS A 391 -27.56 21.86 6.80
CA LYS A 391 -27.93 23.19 7.27
C LYS A 391 -26.67 24.01 7.51
N LEU A 392 -26.57 25.15 6.83
CA LEU A 392 -25.45 26.07 6.97
C LEU A 392 -25.91 27.41 7.56
N GLU A 393 -25.08 27.99 8.43
CA GLU A 393 -25.31 29.35 8.94
C GLU A 393 -24.75 30.43 7.99
N LYS A 394 -23.74 30.07 7.19
CA LYS A 394 -23.12 30.90 6.14
C LYS A 394 -22.66 30.03 4.98
N GLY A 395 -22.60 30.62 3.78
CA GLY A 395 -22.06 29.98 2.60
C GLY A 395 -23.08 29.29 1.71
N SER A 396 -22.55 28.66 0.67
CA SER A 396 -23.30 27.98 -0.39
C SER A 396 -23.06 26.47 -0.36
N VAL A 397 -23.91 25.70 -1.03
CA VAL A 397 -23.74 24.25 -1.20
C VAL A 397 -23.65 23.90 -2.68
N HIS A 398 -22.62 23.13 -3.04
CA HIS A 398 -22.50 22.44 -4.31
C HIS A 398 -22.74 20.94 -4.11
N VAL A 399 -23.84 20.44 -4.67
CA VAL A 399 -24.19 19.02 -4.64
C VAL A 399 -23.70 18.36 -5.92
N SER A 400 -22.67 17.51 -5.82
CA SER A 400 -22.08 16.82 -6.99
C SER A 400 -23.00 15.75 -7.60
N GLY A 401 -24.12 15.41 -6.96
CA GLY A 401 -25.13 14.48 -7.43
C GLY A 401 -26.56 15.05 -7.32
N SER A 402 -27.48 14.26 -6.77
CA SER A 402 -28.89 14.62 -6.52
C SER A 402 -29.20 14.85 -5.04
N ILE A 403 -30.28 15.59 -4.76
CA ILE A 403 -30.88 15.65 -3.42
C ILE A 403 -32.06 14.67 -3.41
N ARG A 404 -31.97 13.60 -2.60
CA ARG A 404 -32.93 12.49 -2.61
C ARG A 404 -34.20 12.79 -1.82
N ASP A 405 -35.22 11.96 -2.06
CA ASP A 405 -36.55 12.08 -1.44
C ASP A 405 -36.50 12.17 0.09
N GLY A 406 -37.18 13.19 0.61
CA GLY A 406 -37.31 13.42 2.04
C GLY A 406 -36.06 13.94 2.75
N PHE A 407 -35.02 14.39 2.04
CA PHE A 407 -33.90 15.14 2.62
C PHE A 407 -34.14 16.65 2.57
N ALA A 408 -33.40 17.38 3.41
CA ALA A 408 -33.49 18.83 3.51
C ALA A 408 -32.12 19.51 3.34
N VAL A 409 -32.12 20.62 2.61
CA VAL A 409 -30.96 21.52 2.46
C VAL A 409 -31.42 22.96 2.73
N ASP A 410 -30.82 23.61 3.72
CA ASP A 410 -31.13 24.97 4.14
C ASP A 410 -29.85 25.80 4.26
N VAL A 411 -29.69 26.77 3.37
CA VAL A 411 -28.47 27.61 3.29
C VAL A 411 -28.81 29.08 3.05
N PRO A 412 -27.96 30.01 3.53
CA PRO A 412 -28.21 31.44 3.36
C PRO A 412 -27.89 31.95 1.95
N ASP A 413 -26.90 31.37 1.27
CA ASP A 413 -26.48 31.84 -0.05
C ASP A 413 -27.05 30.96 -1.17
N HIS A 414 -26.21 30.32 -1.97
CA HIS A 414 -26.63 29.62 -3.19
C HIS A 414 -26.62 28.10 -3.03
N ILE A 415 -27.47 27.41 -3.78
CA ILE A 415 -27.45 25.96 -3.93
C ILE A 415 -27.27 25.62 -5.41
N VAL A 416 -26.26 24.81 -5.72
CA VAL A 416 -26.03 24.27 -7.06
C VAL A 416 -26.12 22.75 -6.99
N VAL A 417 -27.01 22.15 -7.76
CA VAL A 417 -27.22 20.70 -7.84
C VAL A 417 -26.90 20.21 -9.25
N LYS A 418 -26.02 19.22 -9.36
CA LYS A 418 -25.56 18.71 -10.65
C LYS A 418 -26.62 17.85 -11.36
N ASP A 419 -27.40 17.08 -10.62
CA ASP A 419 -28.34 16.14 -11.25
C ASP A 419 -29.78 16.59 -11.01
N SER A 420 -30.43 16.12 -9.96
CA SER A 420 -31.86 16.40 -9.74
C SER A 420 -32.20 16.61 -8.27
N ILE A 421 -33.33 17.26 -8.04
CA ILE A 421 -33.93 17.36 -6.71
C ILE A 421 -35.20 16.52 -6.72
N GLU A 422 -35.23 15.49 -5.89
CA GLU A 422 -36.30 14.51 -5.82
C GLU A 422 -37.00 14.63 -4.46
N GLY A 423 -38.28 15.02 -4.43
CA GLY A 423 -39.11 15.01 -3.21
C GLY A 423 -38.52 15.67 -1.94
N ALA A 424 -37.57 16.60 -2.09
CA ALA A 424 -36.78 17.19 -1.01
C ALA A 424 -37.27 18.59 -0.60
N THR A 425 -36.85 19.07 0.57
CA THR A 425 -37.06 20.47 0.98
C THR A 425 -35.78 21.25 0.80
N VAL A 426 -35.77 22.22 -0.11
CA VAL A 426 -34.57 22.97 -0.47
C VAL A 426 -34.84 24.46 -0.32
N ILE A 427 -34.08 25.10 0.56
CA ILE A 427 -34.20 26.52 0.92
C ILE A 427 -32.85 27.19 0.71
N ALA A 428 -32.82 28.24 -0.11
CA ALA A 428 -31.65 29.08 -0.34
C ALA A 428 -32.05 30.55 -0.20
N GLY A 429 -31.26 31.35 0.52
CA GLY A 429 -31.47 32.81 0.54
C GLY A 429 -31.05 33.50 -0.77
N GLY A 430 -30.18 32.86 -1.55
CA GLY A 430 -29.77 33.24 -2.90
C GLY A 430 -30.49 32.45 -4.00
N ASP A 431 -29.69 31.94 -4.94
CA ASP A 431 -30.17 31.21 -6.13
C ASP A 431 -30.16 29.70 -5.90
N ILE A 432 -31.09 28.99 -6.55
CA ILE A 432 -31.09 27.53 -6.66
C ILE A 432 -30.92 27.16 -8.13
N GLU A 433 -29.78 26.58 -8.47
CA GLU A 433 -29.47 26.08 -9.81
C GLU A 433 -29.46 24.55 -9.82
N VAL A 434 -30.27 23.95 -10.68
CA VAL A 434 -30.30 22.49 -10.90
C VAL A 434 -29.98 22.23 -12.36
N LYS A 435 -28.87 21.54 -12.64
CA LYS A 435 -28.46 21.26 -14.03
C LYS A 435 -29.35 20.21 -14.70
N GLY A 436 -30.01 19.34 -13.94
CA GLY A 436 -31.12 18.48 -14.40
C GLY A 436 -32.48 19.05 -14.00
N GLY A 437 -33.28 18.31 -13.24
CA GLY A 437 -34.70 18.66 -13.01
C GLY A 437 -35.21 18.55 -11.58
N LEU A 438 -36.39 19.13 -11.36
CA LEU A 438 -37.13 19.10 -10.10
C LEU A 438 -38.26 18.06 -10.19
N VAL A 439 -38.19 16.97 -9.42
CA VAL A 439 -39.16 15.87 -9.46
C VAL A 439 -39.70 15.61 -8.06
N MET A 440 -40.80 16.27 -7.73
CA MET A 440 -41.19 16.40 -6.31
C MET A 440 -42.25 15.37 -5.87
N GLY A 441 -42.87 14.64 -6.79
CA GLY A 441 -43.90 13.63 -6.44
C GLY A 441 -45.08 14.17 -5.61
N GLY A 442 -45.29 15.49 -5.60
CA GLY A 442 -46.28 16.17 -4.75
C GLY A 442 -45.84 16.40 -3.29
N LYS A 443 -44.58 16.15 -2.95
CA LYS A 443 -43.96 16.34 -1.62
C LYS A 443 -42.71 17.22 -1.73
N GLY A 444 -42.30 17.82 -0.62
CA GLY A 444 -41.16 18.74 -0.59
C GLY A 444 -41.47 20.12 -1.20
N SER A 445 -40.49 21.01 -1.16
CA SER A 445 -40.64 22.39 -1.64
C SER A 445 -39.30 23.01 -2.01
N ILE A 446 -39.30 23.84 -3.04
CA ILE A 446 -38.15 24.64 -3.47
C ILE A 446 -38.42 26.10 -3.15
N LYS A 447 -37.55 26.72 -2.35
CA LYS A 447 -37.64 28.15 -1.99
C LYS A 447 -36.30 28.84 -2.21
N ALA A 448 -36.25 29.73 -3.19
CA ALA A 448 -35.10 30.60 -3.43
C ALA A 448 -35.45 32.05 -3.09
N GLY A 449 -34.56 32.74 -2.38
CA GLY A 449 -34.68 34.18 -2.17
C GLY A 449 -34.53 34.97 -3.46
N LYS A 450 -33.83 34.42 -4.47
CA LYS A 450 -33.62 35.01 -5.78
C LYS A 450 -34.14 34.09 -6.90
N THR A 451 -33.26 33.51 -7.72
CA THR A 451 -33.60 32.79 -8.96
C THR A 451 -33.64 31.28 -8.76
N VAL A 452 -34.56 30.61 -9.46
CA VAL A 452 -34.56 29.14 -9.61
C VAL A 452 -34.32 28.80 -11.08
N THR A 453 -33.32 27.96 -11.35
CA THR A 453 -33.01 27.49 -12.70
C THR A 453 -33.05 25.96 -12.75
N ALA A 454 -33.77 25.38 -13.71
CA ALA A 454 -33.83 23.94 -13.95
C ALA A 454 -34.08 23.60 -15.43
N GLN A 455 -33.79 22.37 -15.85
CA GLN A 455 -34.16 21.89 -17.19
C GLN A 455 -35.65 21.54 -17.29
N PHE A 456 -36.21 20.96 -16.23
CA PHE A 456 -37.63 20.61 -16.14
C PHE A 456 -38.09 20.62 -14.68
N ALA A 457 -39.39 20.83 -14.48
CA ALA A 457 -40.03 20.78 -13.17
C ALA A 457 -41.33 19.98 -13.25
N ALA A 458 -41.48 18.97 -12.39
CA ALA A 458 -42.64 18.08 -12.35
C ALA A 458 -43.18 17.93 -10.92
N ASN A 459 -44.49 18.16 -10.76
CA ASN A 459 -45.20 18.01 -9.48
C ASN A 459 -44.62 18.85 -8.33
N ALA A 460 -43.99 19.99 -8.66
CA ALA A 460 -43.17 20.78 -7.73
C ALA A 460 -43.92 21.98 -7.15
N HIS A 461 -43.60 22.31 -5.89
CA HIS A 461 -43.95 23.59 -5.28
C HIS A 461 -42.70 24.49 -5.28
N ILE A 462 -42.76 25.58 -6.04
CA ILE A 462 -41.62 26.47 -6.27
C ILE A 462 -41.99 27.90 -5.85
N GLU A 463 -41.20 28.48 -4.95
CA GLU A 463 -41.25 29.89 -4.57
C GLU A 463 -39.92 30.57 -4.91
N CYS A 464 -39.96 31.66 -5.68
CA CYS A 464 -38.78 32.45 -6.06
C CYS A 464 -39.00 33.96 -5.91
N GLY A 465 -37.93 34.67 -5.56
CA GLY A 465 -37.94 36.13 -5.38
C GLY A 465 -37.69 36.91 -6.67
N ASP A 466 -36.80 36.43 -7.53
CA ASP A 466 -36.37 37.17 -8.72
C ASP A 466 -36.93 36.52 -9.99
N GLU A 467 -36.43 35.37 -10.42
CA GLU A 467 -36.87 34.74 -11.67
C GLU A 467 -37.01 33.21 -11.52
N LEU A 468 -37.92 32.61 -12.30
CA LEU A 468 -37.94 31.17 -12.55
C LEU A 468 -37.58 30.90 -14.01
N ILE A 469 -36.50 30.15 -14.24
CA ILE A 469 -36.07 29.72 -15.57
C ILE A 469 -36.16 28.20 -15.63
N VAL A 470 -37.10 27.69 -16.41
CA VAL A 470 -37.23 26.25 -16.67
C VAL A 470 -37.09 26.01 -18.16
N ALA A 471 -36.04 25.31 -18.58
CA ALA A 471 -35.74 25.21 -20.01
C ALA A 471 -36.88 24.55 -20.78
N HIS A 472 -37.22 23.29 -20.48
CA HIS A 472 -38.02 22.43 -21.35
C HIS A 472 -39.48 22.32 -20.97
N GLU A 473 -39.78 22.11 -19.69
CA GLU A 473 -41.14 21.76 -19.28
C GLU A 473 -41.43 22.08 -17.81
N ILE A 474 -42.57 22.73 -17.56
CA ILE A 474 -43.19 22.86 -16.24
C ILE A 474 -44.49 22.04 -16.24
N SER A 475 -44.52 20.96 -15.47
CA SER A 475 -45.59 19.96 -15.49
C SER A 475 -46.23 19.80 -14.11
N ASN A 476 -47.52 20.13 -14.01
CA ASN A 476 -48.31 19.99 -12.78
C ASN A 476 -47.67 20.65 -11.55
N CYS A 477 -47.14 21.88 -11.72
CA CYS A 477 -46.46 22.60 -10.64
C CYS A 477 -47.35 23.66 -10.00
N LEU A 478 -47.08 23.95 -8.73
CA LEU A 478 -47.55 25.15 -8.04
C LEU A 478 -46.38 26.14 -7.96
N VAL A 479 -46.45 27.22 -8.73
CA VAL A 479 -45.36 28.19 -8.83
C VAL A 479 -45.82 29.56 -8.35
N ARG A 480 -45.03 30.17 -7.46
CA ARG A 480 -45.16 31.56 -7.05
C ARG A 480 -43.82 32.26 -7.22
N CYS A 481 -43.69 33.06 -8.29
CA CYS A 481 -42.50 33.88 -8.48
C CYS A 481 -42.84 35.37 -8.39
N LYS A 482 -42.02 36.12 -7.66
CA LYS A 482 -42.19 37.58 -7.57
C LYS A 482 -41.71 38.31 -8.83
N GLY A 483 -40.82 37.74 -9.65
CA GLY A 483 -40.51 38.29 -10.97
C GLY A 483 -40.92 37.36 -12.11
N PRO A 484 -40.24 37.41 -13.28
CA PRO A 484 -40.68 36.72 -14.49
C PRO A 484 -40.57 35.19 -14.37
N ILE A 485 -41.38 34.49 -15.17
CA ILE A 485 -41.30 33.03 -15.34
C ILE A 485 -41.07 32.73 -16.80
N THR A 486 -40.02 31.97 -17.07
CA THR A 486 -39.50 31.75 -18.42
C THR A 486 -39.41 30.26 -18.70
N ALA A 487 -40.14 29.81 -19.73
CA ALA A 487 -40.11 28.44 -20.26
C ALA A 487 -40.05 28.43 -21.79
N HIS A 488 -38.97 28.97 -22.37
CA HIS A 488 -38.82 29.10 -23.83
C HIS A 488 -37.72 28.21 -24.44
N GLY A 489 -37.00 27.41 -23.66
CA GLY A 489 -35.95 26.50 -24.14
C GLY A 489 -36.48 25.18 -24.72
N GLY A 490 -35.94 24.69 -25.83
CA GLY A 490 -36.36 23.39 -26.40
C GLY A 490 -37.88 23.31 -26.69
N LYS A 491 -38.61 22.47 -25.93
CA LYS A 491 -40.08 22.39 -25.99
C LYS A 491 -40.75 23.62 -25.39
N GLY A 492 -40.33 24.06 -24.19
CA GLY A 492 -40.83 25.25 -23.51
C GLY A 492 -42.32 25.18 -23.18
N VAL A 493 -42.78 24.06 -22.62
CA VAL A 493 -44.20 23.79 -22.35
C VAL A 493 -44.53 24.04 -20.89
N ILE A 494 -45.63 24.74 -20.61
CA ILE A 494 -46.22 24.81 -19.27
C ILE A 494 -47.57 24.09 -19.31
N GLN A 495 -47.69 22.97 -18.62
CA GLN A 495 -48.91 22.16 -18.59
C GLN A 495 -49.27 21.71 -17.18
N GLY A 496 -50.52 21.93 -16.78
CA GLY A 496 -51.02 21.54 -15.46
C GLY A 496 -50.53 22.41 -14.31
N GLY A 497 -51.40 22.57 -13.31
CA GLY A 497 -51.09 23.30 -12.09
C GLY A 497 -51.42 24.80 -12.17
N ILE A 498 -50.82 25.57 -11.26
CA ILE A 498 -51.09 26.99 -11.05
C ILE A 498 -49.75 27.74 -11.07
N ILE A 499 -49.56 28.54 -12.10
CA ILE A 499 -48.33 29.31 -12.32
C ILE A 499 -48.65 30.79 -12.12
N THR A 500 -47.97 31.40 -11.15
CA THR A 500 -48.21 32.79 -10.74
C THR A 500 -46.91 33.58 -10.79
N SER A 501 -46.89 34.64 -11.59
CA SER A 501 -45.82 35.64 -11.62
C SER A 501 -46.37 37.00 -11.19
N ASN A 502 -45.57 37.88 -10.59
CA ASN A 502 -45.98 39.29 -10.41
C ASN A 502 -45.56 40.20 -11.58
N VAL A 503 -44.80 39.69 -12.55
CA VAL A 503 -44.23 40.49 -13.65
C VAL A 503 -44.69 39.98 -15.01
N GLY A 504 -44.45 38.72 -15.35
CA GLY A 504 -44.75 38.21 -16.68
C GLY A 504 -44.38 36.76 -16.85
N ILE A 505 -44.97 36.13 -17.87
CA ILE A 505 -44.75 34.71 -18.16
C ILE A 505 -44.47 34.57 -19.66
N GLU A 506 -43.38 33.90 -20.01
CA GLU A 506 -43.00 33.65 -21.39
C GLU A 506 -42.77 32.16 -21.60
N ALA A 507 -43.52 31.56 -22.54
CA ALA A 507 -43.42 30.14 -22.84
C ALA A 507 -43.56 29.86 -24.34
N ASN A 508 -43.12 28.70 -24.81
CA ASN A 508 -43.43 28.27 -26.18
C ASN A 508 -44.87 27.79 -26.27
N GLU A 509 -45.30 26.97 -25.31
CA GLU A 509 -46.63 26.36 -25.30
C GLU A 509 -47.27 26.40 -23.92
N LEU A 510 -48.59 26.61 -23.87
CA LEU A 510 -49.38 26.58 -22.64
C LEU A 510 -50.50 25.54 -22.76
N GLY A 511 -50.64 24.71 -21.73
CA GLY A 511 -51.62 23.63 -21.65
C GLY A 511 -51.19 22.37 -22.39
N SER A 512 -52.09 21.40 -22.45
CA SER A 512 -51.87 20.11 -23.12
C SER A 512 -53.02 19.75 -24.05
N GLU A 513 -52.77 18.89 -25.04
CA GLU A 513 -53.80 18.47 -26.01
C GLU A 513 -54.96 17.71 -25.38
N ILE A 514 -54.69 16.98 -24.31
CA ILE A 514 -55.70 16.25 -23.53
C ILE A 514 -56.45 17.16 -22.53
N GLY A 515 -56.16 18.47 -22.50
CA GLY A 515 -56.92 19.46 -21.74
C GLY A 515 -56.64 19.47 -20.24
N VAL A 516 -55.40 19.18 -19.81
CA VAL A 516 -55.02 19.27 -18.39
C VAL A 516 -55.24 20.70 -17.90
N LYS A 517 -55.98 20.85 -16.79
CA LYS A 517 -56.29 22.16 -16.19
C LYS A 517 -55.00 22.92 -15.89
N THR A 518 -54.81 24.03 -16.58
CA THR A 518 -53.60 24.86 -16.49
C THR A 518 -54.01 26.30 -16.22
N VAL A 519 -53.59 26.85 -15.07
CA VAL A 519 -53.92 28.22 -14.66
C VAL A 519 -52.66 29.06 -14.72
N ILE A 520 -52.65 30.07 -15.58
CA ILE A 520 -51.55 31.01 -15.75
C ILE A 520 -52.01 32.38 -15.28
N SER A 521 -51.31 32.96 -14.32
CA SER A 521 -51.75 34.18 -13.67
C SER A 521 -50.64 35.21 -13.46
N ILE A 522 -51.01 36.48 -13.63
CA ILE A 522 -50.21 37.63 -13.19
C ILE A 522 -50.86 38.20 -11.93
N ALA A 523 -50.16 38.10 -10.81
CA ALA A 523 -50.58 38.56 -9.49
C ALA A 523 -49.79 39.81 -9.05
N ALA A 524 -49.90 40.90 -9.82
CA ALA A 524 -49.25 42.15 -9.44
C ALA A 524 -49.80 42.68 -8.11
N LYS A 525 -48.90 43.15 -7.24
CA LYS A 525 -49.25 43.66 -5.91
C LYS A 525 -50.03 44.96 -6.03
N GLN A 526 -51.29 44.95 -5.61
CA GLN A 526 -52.06 46.18 -5.43
C GLN A 526 -51.67 46.84 -4.11
N THR A 527 -51.03 48.00 -4.18
CA THR A 527 -50.79 48.83 -2.99
C THR A 527 -52.09 49.54 -2.65
N VAL A 528 -52.76 49.10 -1.58
CA VAL A 528 -53.96 49.78 -1.05
C VAL A 528 -53.55 50.62 0.13
N ASN A 529 -53.80 51.93 0.07
CA ASN A 529 -53.54 52.83 1.19
C ASN A 529 -54.55 52.61 2.32
N ARG A 530 -54.16 51.78 3.29
CA ARG A 530 -55.02 51.40 4.43
C ARG A 530 -55.42 52.60 5.29
N ASP A 531 -54.57 53.61 5.40
CA ASP A 531 -54.88 54.81 6.19
C ASP A 531 -55.98 55.64 5.53
N LEU A 532 -55.93 55.80 4.20
CA LEU A 532 -57.03 56.45 3.45
C LEU A 532 -58.34 55.67 3.54
N VAL A 533 -58.27 54.33 3.48
CA VAL A 533 -59.46 53.47 3.63
C VAL A 533 -60.07 53.64 5.03
N LYS A 534 -59.24 53.66 6.08
CA LYS A 534 -59.68 53.86 7.46
C LYS A 534 -60.25 55.27 7.68
N GLU A 535 -59.56 56.31 7.20
CA GLU A 535 -60.04 57.69 7.28
C GLU A 535 -61.38 57.87 6.56
N ARG A 536 -61.54 57.25 5.37
CA ARG A 536 -62.82 57.22 4.64
C ARG A 536 -63.95 56.66 5.49
N ASP A 537 -63.71 55.52 6.16
CA ASP A 537 -64.75 54.83 6.93
C ASP A 537 -65.12 55.59 8.21
N GLU A 538 -64.14 56.18 8.88
CA GLU A 538 -64.37 57.06 10.03
C GLU A 538 -65.17 58.31 9.65
N LEU A 539 -64.80 58.98 8.55
CA LEU A 539 -65.52 60.16 8.06
C LEU A 539 -66.94 59.81 7.58
N ARG A 540 -67.14 58.64 6.96
CA ARG A 540 -68.49 58.14 6.60
C ARG A 540 -69.34 57.91 7.84
N ALA A 541 -68.80 57.27 8.87
CA ALA A 541 -69.52 57.03 10.12
C ALA A 541 -69.88 58.35 10.82
N ARG A 542 -68.98 59.33 10.85
CA ARG A 542 -69.25 60.68 11.37
C ARG A 542 -70.32 61.40 10.56
N LEU A 543 -70.24 61.35 9.23
CA LEU A 543 -71.23 61.95 8.34
C LEU A 543 -72.62 61.33 8.54
N LEU A 544 -72.69 60.02 8.75
CA LEU A 544 -73.95 59.31 9.03
C LEU A 544 -74.59 59.82 10.33
N LYS A 545 -73.82 59.97 11.42
CA LYS A 545 -74.31 60.53 12.68
C LYS A 545 -74.82 61.96 12.53
N ILE A 546 -74.10 62.80 11.78
CA ILE A 546 -74.54 64.17 11.48
C ILE A 546 -75.84 64.16 10.68
N ASN A 547 -75.91 63.36 9.61
CA ASN A 547 -77.11 63.27 8.78
C ASN A 547 -78.32 62.70 9.53
N GLN A 548 -78.11 61.83 10.53
CA GLN A 548 -79.18 61.36 11.42
C GLN A 548 -79.68 62.47 12.34
N ALA A 549 -78.79 63.34 12.83
CA ALA A 549 -79.15 64.41 13.75
C ALA A 549 -79.85 65.61 13.07
N ILE A 550 -79.46 65.95 11.84
CA ILE A 550 -79.94 67.17 11.15
C ILE A 550 -80.64 66.92 9.81
N GLY A 551 -80.80 65.64 9.41
CA GLY A 551 -81.42 65.26 8.15
C GLY A 551 -80.48 65.36 6.93
N GLN A 552 -80.98 64.91 5.77
CA GLN A 552 -80.23 64.88 4.49
C GLN A 552 -80.56 66.02 3.53
N GLY A 553 -81.41 66.98 3.93
CA GLY A 553 -81.80 68.13 3.11
C GLY A 553 -80.63 69.07 2.75
N SER A 554 -80.88 70.04 1.87
CA SER A 554 -79.89 71.06 1.51
C SER A 554 -79.50 71.89 2.74
N ASN A 555 -78.33 72.54 2.69
CA ASN A 555 -77.87 73.35 3.81
C ASN A 555 -78.85 74.51 4.07
N GLU A 556 -79.44 75.08 3.02
CA GLU A 556 -80.40 76.20 3.09
C GLU A 556 -81.70 75.76 3.77
N ALA A 557 -82.28 74.64 3.34
CA ALA A 557 -83.53 74.12 3.91
C ALA A 557 -83.39 73.75 5.40
N ILE A 558 -82.23 73.23 5.81
CA ILE A 558 -81.94 72.91 7.21
C ILE A 558 -81.77 74.20 8.03
N LEU A 559 -81.19 75.26 7.45
CA LEU A 559 -81.03 76.55 8.14
C LEU A 559 -82.36 77.29 8.31
N GLU A 560 -83.21 77.27 7.27
CA GLU A 560 -84.53 77.91 7.27
C GLU A 560 -85.49 77.25 8.28
N SER A 561 -85.44 75.92 8.38
CA SER A 561 -86.21 75.14 9.36
C SER A 561 -85.64 75.21 10.80
N THR A 562 -84.49 75.85 11.01
CA THR A 562 -83.86 75.99 12.32
C THR A 562 -84.29 77.28 13.04
N SER A 563 -84.71 77.14 14.31
CA SER A 563 -85.10 78.27 15.18
C SER A 563 -84.00 79.34 15.33
N PRO A 564 -84.33 80.65 15.37
CA PRO A 564 -83.35 81.75 15.40
C PRO A 564 -82.26 81.64 16.48
N ALA A 565 -82.63 81.19 17.69
CA ALA A 565 -81.70 81.03 18.82
C ALA A 565 -80.62 79.95 18.61
N LYS A 566 -80.84 78.99 17.71
CA LYS A 566 -79.92 77.86 17.43
C LYS A 566 -79.20 77.96 16.10
N ARG A 567 -79.45 79.00 15.30
CA ARG A 567 -78.88 79.14 13.94
C ARG A 567 -77.35 79.15 13.94
N GLY A 568 -76.71 79.86 14.88
CA GLY A 568 -75.24 79.88 14.97
C GLY A 568 -74.60 78.51 15.26
N GLN A 569 -75.23 77.67 16.08
CA GLN A 569 -74.77 76.29 16.32
C GLN A 569 -75.01 75.40 15.09
N MET A 570 -76.15 75.55 14.41
CA MET A 570 -76.47 74.80 13.21
C MET A 570 -75.51 75.14 12.04
N GLU A 571 -75.13 76.40 11.88
CA GLU A 571 -74.12 76.83 10.90
C GLU A 571 -72.79 76.09 11.09
N GLN A 572 -72.32 75.94 12.34
CA GLN A 572 -71.09 75.20 12.65
C GLN A 572 -71.21 73.71 12.27
N ILE A 573 -72.35 73.08 12.55
CA ILE A 573 -72.62 71.67 12.18
C ILE A 573 -72.66 71.52 10.65
N LEU A 574 -73.29 72.44 9.94
CA LEU A 574 -73.36 72.44 8.47
C LEU A 574 -71.99 72.70 7.83
N MET A 575 -71.16 73.59 8.40
CA MET A 575 -69.77 73.77 7.97
C MET A 575 -68.95 72.48 8.16
N LEU A 576 -69.10 71.80 9.30
CA LEU A 576 -68.45 70.51 9.55
C LEU A 576 -68.93 69.44 8.56
N ARG A 577 -70.24 69.36 8.30
CA ARG A 577 -70.83 68.47 7.28
C ARG A 577 -70.22 68.72 5.91
N GLY A 578 -70.09 69.99 5.52
CA GLY A 578 -69.46 70.42 4.27
C GLY A 578 -67.99 69.98 4.18
N ARG A 579 -67.19 70.26 5.22
CA ARG A 579 -65.78 69.85 5.30
C ARG A 579 -65.61 68.33 5.18
N ILE A 580 -66.44 67.54 5.88
CA ILE A 580 -66.40 66.07 5.81
C ILE A 580 -66.75 65.59 4.39
N LYS A 581 -67.76 66.16 3.74
CA LYS A 581 -68.12 65.82 2.36
C LYS A 581 -66.99 66.14 1.37
N ILE A 582 -66.35 67.30 1.51
CA ILE A 582 -65.19 67.69 0.69
C ILE A 582 -64.05 66.69 0.87
N LYS A 583 -63.69 66.38 2.13
CA LYS A 583 -62.60 65.45 2.42
C LYS A 583 -62.88 64.02 1.95
N LEU A 584 -64.11 63.54 2.09
CA LEU A 584 -64.53 62.26 1.51
C LEU A 584 -64.42 62.23 -0.02
N ARG A 585 -64.72 63.35 -0.70
CA ARG A 585 -64.54 63.48 -2.15
C ARG A 585 -63.06 63.43 -2.53
N GLU A 586 -62.18 64.09 -1.77
CA GLU A 586 -60.73 64.03 -1.95
C GLU A 586 -60.18 62.61 -1.76
N ILE A 587 -60.53 61.94 -0.67
CA ILE A 587 -60.11 60.56 -0.40
C ILE A 587 -60.60 59.62 -1.51
N ARG A 588 -61.85 59.79 -1.96
CA ARG A 588 -62.39 59.01 -3.08
C ARG A 588 -61.59 59.23 -4.35
N LYS A 589 -61.21 60.47 -4.65
CA LYS A 589 -60.37 60.81 -5.81
C LYS A 589 -58.97 60.18 -5.71
N LYS A 590 -58.36 60.18 -4.52
CA LYS A 590 -57.07 59.53 -4.27
C LYS A 590 -57.15 58.02 -4.46
N LEU A 591 -58.13 57.36 -3.84
CA LEU A 591 -58.33 55.90 -3.98
C LEU A 591 -58.66 55.50 -5.43
N SER A 592 -59.41 56.32 -6.17
CA SER A 592 -59.64 56.06 -7.60
C SER A 592 -58.37 56.20 -8.42
N GLN A 593 -57.52 57.19 -8.10
CA GLN A 593 -56.22 57.35 -8.76
C GLN A 593 -55.31 56.16 -8.49
N GLU A 594 -55.19 55.71 -7.23
CA GLU A 594 -54.40 54.52 -6.87
C GLU A 594 -54.86 53.26 -7.61
N LEU A 595 -56.18 53.10 -7.79
CA LEU A 595 -56.74 51.99 -8.55
C LEU A 595 -56.46 52.09 -10.06
N GLU A 596 -56.52 53.31 -10.61
CA GLU A 596 -56.21 53.57 -12.02
C GLU A 596 -54.71 53.32 -12.31
N ASP A 597 -53.83 53.81 -11.44
CA ASP A 597 -52.38 53.59 -11.50
C ASP A 597 -52.06 52.10 -11.42
N TYR A 598 -52.78 51.35 -10.57
CA TYR A 598 -52.67 49.88 -10.53
C TYR A 598 -53.05 49.24 -11.87
N TYR A 599 -54.19 49.59 -12.47
CA TYR A 599 -54.58 49.04 -13.77
C TYR A 599 -53.59 49.41 -14.88
N ARG A 600 -53.09 50.65 -14.91
CA ARG A 600 -52.04 51.08 -15.86
C ARG A 600 -50.74 50.30 -15.68
N SER A 601 -50.36 50.00 -14.44
CA SER A 601 -49.17 49.17 -14.18
C SER A 601 -49.32 47.74 -14.75
N LEU A 602 -50.54 47.20 -14.82
CA LEU A 602 -50.81 45.88 -15.41
C LEU A 602 -50.62 45.86 -16.94
N GLU A 603 -50.75 47.00 -17.63
CA GLU A 603 -50.58 47.07 -19.10
C GLU A 603 -49.14 46.79 -19.53
N LEU A 604 -48.17 47.03 -18.64
CA LEU A 604 -46.75 46.75 -18.85
C LEU A 604 -46.44 45.25 -18.73
N LEU A 605 -47.34 44.48 -18.11
CA LEU A 605 -47.17 43.07 -17.83
C LEU A 605 -47.80 42.24 -18.94
N SER A 606 -47.25 41.04 -19.20
CA SER A 606 -47.84 40.18 -20.22
C SER A 606 -47.52 38.70 -20.07
N ILE A 607 -48.40 37.89 -20.64
CA ILE A 607 -48.18 36.46 -20.86
C ILE A 607 -47.94 36.27 -22.34
N ARG A 608 -46.73 35.84 -22.71
CA ARG A 608 -46.30 35.67 -24.10
C ARG A 608 -46.16 34.19 -24.42
N VAL A 609 -46.82 33.77 -25.51
CA VAL A 609 -46.79 32.39 -25.98
C VAL A 609 -46.31 32.36 -27.42
N HIS A 610 -45.18 31.72 -27.68
CA HIS A 610 -44.52 31.77 -28.99
C HIS A 610 -45.10 30.80 -30.02
N ARG A 611 -45.64 29.65 -29.60
CA ARG A 611 -46.16 28.62 -30.49
C ARG A 611 -47.67 28.44 -30.34
N LYS A 612 -48.14 27.84 -29.24
CA LYS A 612 -49.53 27.38 -29.13
C LYS A 612 -50.06 27.44 -27.70
N VAL A 613 -51.30 27.87 -27.55
CA VAL A 613 -52.10 27.76 -26.33
C VAL A 613 -53.17 26.72 -26.59
N HIS A 614 -53.20 25.67 -25.78
CA HIS A 614 -54.16 24.59 -25.89
C HIS A 614 -55.50 24.94 -25.22
N PRO A 615 -56.61 24.27 -25.61
CA PRO A 615 -57.87 24.39 -24.91
C PRO A 615 -57.77 24.01 -23.43
N GLY A 616 -58.55 24.67 -22.58
CA GLY A 616 -58.59 24.42 -21.13
C GLY A 616 -57.60 25.26 -20.30
N VAL A 617 -56.79 26.10 -20.94
CA VAL A 617 -55.93 27.07 -20.24
C VAL A 617 -56.78 28.24 -19.71
N GLU A 618 -56.62 28.57 -18.43
CA GLU A 618 -57.17 29.77 -17.80
C GLU A 618 -56.10 30.85 -17.67
N ILE A 619 -56.32 31.99 -18.30
CA ILE A 619 -55.45 33.17 -18.18
C ILE A 619 -56.06 34.15 -17.18
N LYS A 620 -55.31 34.56 -16.16
CA LYS A 620 -55.77 35.48 -15.11
C LYS A 620 -54.87 36.69 -14.97
N ILE A 621 -55.42 37.89 -15.11
CA ILE A 621 -54.70 39.17 -14.96
C ILE A 621 -55.66 40.19 -14.35
N GLY A 622 -55.23 40.91 -13.31
CA GLY A 622 -56.02 42.01 -12.72
C GLY A 622 -57.41 41.60 -12.21
N GLY A 623 -57.56 40.38 -11.71
CA GLY A 623 -58.85 39.85 -11.25
C GLY A 623 -59.82 39.41 -12.36
N LYS A 624 -59.44 39.53 -13.63
CA LYS A 624 -60.18 38.99 -14.78
C LYS A 624 -59.65 37.61 -15.15
N THR A 625 -60.51 36.79 -15.74
CA THR A 625 -60.19 35.43 -16.19
C THR A 625 -60.68 35.23 -17.63
N VAL A 626 -59.83 34.68 -18.49
CA VAL A 626 -60.16 34.25 -19.85
C VAL A 626 -59.89 32.76 -19.96
N LEU A 627 -60.91 31.98 -20.35
CA LEU A 627 -60.78 30.56 -20.64
C LEU A 627 -60.55 30.34 -22.13
N ILE A 628 -59.51 29.60 -22.48
CA ILE A 628 -59.19 29.27 -23.86
C ILE A 628 -60.00 28.05 -24.28
N GLY A 629 -61.04 28.26 -25.11
CA GLY A 629 -61.91 27.19 -25.60
C GLY A 629 -61.44 26.52 -26.90
N LYS A 630 -60.58 27.18 -27.68
CA LYS A 630 -60.02 26.67 -28.94
C LYS A 630 -58.52 26.95 -28.98
N PRO A 631 -57.71 26.12 -29.66
CA PRO A 631 -56.28 26.35 -29.73
C PRO A 631 -55.96 27.69 -30.40
N VAL A 632 -55.03 28.45 -29.82
CA VAL A 632 -54.59 29.75 -30.34
C VAL A 632 -53.08 29.71 -30.56
N SER A 633 -52.62 30.10 -31.75
CA SER A 633 -51.18 30.13 -32.06
C SER A 633 -50.60 31.53 -31.90
N ARG A 634 -49.37 31.59 -31.37
CA ARG A 634 -48.53 32.79 -31.24
C ARG A 634 -49.29 34.04 -30.79
N ILE A 635 -49.44 34.18 -29.47
CA ILE A 635 -50.36 35.15 -28.87
C ILE A 635 -49.77 35.76 -27.59
N LYS A 636 -50.00 37.06 -27.40
CA LYS A 636 -49.66 37.81 -26.20
C LYS A 636 -50.94 38.23 -25.50
N PHE A 637 -51.11 37.82 -24.25
CA PHE A 637 -52.18 38.32 -23.38
C PHE A 637 -51.66 39.49 -22.56
N ARG A 638 -52.42 40.58 -22.53
CA ARG A 638 -52.16 41.77 -21.70
C ARG A 638 -53.46 42.29 -21.11
N PHE A 639 -53.34 43.07 -20.04
CA PHE A 639 -54.48 43.81 -19.49
C PHE A 639 -54.69 45.10 -20.30
N ASP A 640 -55.95 45.45 -20.52
CA ASP A 640 -56.35 46.76 -21.05
C ASP A 640 -56.94 47.56 -19.88
N ALA A 641 -56.30 48.68 -19.49
CA ALA A 641 -56.72 49.45 -18.33
C ALA A 641 -58.02 50.22 -18.59
N ASP A 642 -58.25 50.65 -19.83
CA ASP A 642 -59.41 51.43 -20.23
C ASP A 642 -60.68 50.55 -20.23
N GLU A 643 -60.61 49.37 -20.83
CA GLU A 643 -61.72 48.41 -20.85
C GLU A 643 -61.81 47.53 -19.60
N ARG A 644 -60.72 47.45 -18.82
CA ARG A 644 -60.55 46.56 -17.66
C ARG A 644 -60.78 45.10 -18.04
N THR A 645 -60.27 44.69 -19.19
CA THR A 645 -60.39 43.34 -19.76
C THR A 645 -59.01 42.76 -20.05
N ILE A 646 -58.96 41.45 -20.31
CA ILE A 646 -57.78 40.79 -20.85
C ILE A 646 -57.96 40.75 -22.36
N ILE A 647 -56.98 41.27 -23.08
CA ILE A 647 -56.96 41.26 -24.54
C ILE A 647 -55.84 40.37 -25.05
N ALA A 648 -56.11 39.68 -26.15
CA ALA A 648 -55.20 38.77 -26.82
C ALA A 648 -54.73 39.41 -28.13
N VAL A 649 -53.42 39.60 -28.27
CA VAL A 649 -52.81 40.29 -29.42
C VAL A 649 -51.79 39.38 -30.07
N LYS A 650 -51.82 39.27 -31.40
CA LYS A 650 -50.76 38.58 -32.15
C LYS A 650 -49.51 39.45 -32.18
N PHE A 651 -48.34 38.84 -32.12
CA PHE A 651 -47.04 39.52 -32.15
C PHE A 651 -46.04 38.65 -32.91
#